data_AF-A0A6J2T3V1-F1
#
_entry.id   AF-A0A6J2T3V1-F1
#
_cell.length_a   1.000
_cell.length_b   1.000
_cell.length_c   1.000
_cell.angle_alpha   90.00
_cell.angle_beta   90.00
_cell.angle_gamma   90.00
#
_symmetry.space_group_name_H-M   'P 1'
#
loop_
_entity.id
_entity.type
_entity.pdbx_description
1 polymer ?
#
loop_
_entity_poly.entity_id
_entity_poly.type
_entity_poly.pdbx_seq_one_letter_code
_entity_poly.pdbx_strand_id
1 'polypeptide(L)'
;MLSALTIMEDPLKPKPVPLAAETVLWFEFLLDPNKITQHLQQTNPEPSAVELIMQFISMTPEVTFPAEVVTPGSDIQTSLSASAALTIPTIQRNIDCCMQLTRKQLALKILELKVATWLKWDLDLLEKNLPVAMQLGLLRDLCTVSYGRGLPIPLPNDFDMKISPTGNEHAARFALTMYHRMVLRIQLLKETALGVSRQPTNNGYHTVDIMLQFLDIPTQPSIEYLQQLCISNKPFYVFHYDSFITLQCDNLSTVQNYEIMHLISPEELRGQIQYELAHYYLFTKQYVLAREAASACNINLQSVRSQTFQFCHIQSNELEGLLQACGYGSHCNSLLQRFHMSVLSEYTDIVPILKLDNRAREIPLVNRRILELEIESAISAGLLKQSRHLEVQVATLNVVRNIFESGNIFSCVEFFSKYREKDYTAAIVEAIEDVLPHCTHDDKVALKQFVIDCVLHNVDGNQFLQATRSFGIFTDVDLKNLDLLLSIPTLPNSKLATLSDWICHSKMARIDIGVLERQLINCTNANTVRILLVKLCARAPGKPVWAINPNWDVPQPLKTLIMAMPVSFLQDFSYVLLGKARELAAHGDYCESVSMLSVLKSETQRQELGNAQLISKLITWEILHTQIAQCLEEWHQKTLDQQSLASRCKQCLGALSDTVPPRIEIVNNCAVMLLNLSEFQPLMFLDKRLPQLELTQAFASTFMEMEKMKGPKKVCRDAWELMLSMFLSVPKRVGPNIPACGTSLQQFLQRVRHQSVFGLAISMLGKIHNILKDDANHDLNLPLATACVAYARRCSGYSRKPCSFTRKPSLG
;
A
#
# COMPACT_ATOMS: atom_id res chain seq x y z
N MET A 1 -10.67 8.80 -67.72
CA MET A 1 -10.65 7.37 -67.35
C MET A 1 -9.21 6.99 -67.05
N LEU A 2 -8.99 6.28 -65.93
CA LEU A 2 -7.70 5.91 -65.28
C LEU A 2 -7.10 6.98 -64.36
N SER A 3 -7.74 7.18 -63.21
CA SER A 3 -7.22 7.92 -62.05
C SER A 3 -6.55 6.97 -61.06
N ALA A 4 -5.27 7.24 -60.77
CA ALA A 4 -4.56 7.11 -59.49
C ALA A 4 -5.00 5.97 -58.53
N LEU A 5 -4.29 4.84 -58.60
CA LEU A 5 -4.13 3.92 -57.48
C LEU A 5 -3.02 4.45 -56.56
N THR A 6 -3.38 5.33 -55.64
CA THR A 6 -2.56 5.62 -54.46
C THR A 6 -3.01 4.68 -53.35
N ILE A 7 -2.15 3.71 -53.03
CA ILE A 7 -2.31 2.78 -51.92
C ILE A 7 -2.45 3.61 -50.63
N MET A 8 -3.62 3.59 -50.00
CA MET A 8 -3.83 4.16 -48.67
C MET A 8 -3.02 3.33 -47.67
N GLU A 9 -1.95 3.91 -47.12
CA GLU A 9 -1.23 3.34 -45.98
C GLU A 9 -2.14 3.30 -44.74
N ASP A 10 -2.12 2.16 -44.04
CA ASP A 10 -2.86 1.90 -42.81
C ASP A 10 -2.31 2.75 -41.65
N PRO A 11 -3.12 3.65 -41.04
CA PRO A 11 -2.69 4.55 -39.97
C PRO A 11 -2.41 3.83 -38.63
N LEU A 12 -2.56 2.51 -38.55
CA LEU A 12 -2.39 1.72 -37.32
C LEU A 12 -1.09 0.90 -37.25
N LYS A 13 -0.19 1.00 -38.26
CA LYS A 13 1.15 0.41 -38.14
C LYS A 13 2.08 1.33 -37.33
N PRO A 14 2.69 0.84 -36.22
CA PRO A 14 3.72 1.62 -35.53
C PRO A 14 4.91 1.82 -36.47
N LYS A 15 5.16 3.07 -36.86
CA LYS A 15 6.40 3.45 -37.54
C LYS A 15 7.50 3.60 -36.48
N PRO A 16 8.74 3.12 -36.73
CA PRO A 16 9.86 3.44 -35.85
C PRO A 16 10.01 4.96 -35.82
N VAL A 17 9.98 5.54 -34.63
CA VAL A 17 10.27 6.97 -34.43
C VAL A 17 11.70 7.20 -34.94
N PRO A 18 11.94 8.11 -35.89
CA PRO A 18 13.31 8.42 -36.30
C PRO A 18 14.07 8.92 -35.06
N LEU A 19 15.21 8.29 -34.76
CA LEU A 19 16.13 8.76 -33.73
C LEU A 19 16.46 10.23 -34.03
N ALA A 20 16.39 11.09 -33.02
CA ALA A 20 16.80 12.48 -33.16
C ALA A 20 18.23 12.51 -33.70
N ALA A 21 18.54 13.46 -34.59
CA ALA A 21 19.85 13.56 -35.25
C ALA A 21 21.03 13.76 -34.26
N GLU A 22 20.73 13.97 -32.97
CA GLU A 22 21.66 14.21 -31.88
C GLU A 22 21.90 12.98 -30.99
N THR A 23 21.19 11.85 -31.20
CA THR A 23 21.40 10.64 -30.37
C THR A 23 22.69 9.91 -30.75
N VAL A 24 23.71 10.00 -29.88
CA VAL A 24 24.98 9.30 -30.06
C VAL A 24 24.82 7.82 -29.73
N LEU A 25 25.18 6.95 -30.67
CA LEU A 25 25.11 5.49 -30.49
C LEU A 25 26.38 4.96 -29.80
N TRP A 26 26.25 3.92 -28.97
CA TRP A 26 27.36 3.40 -28.14
C TRP A 26 28.62 3.02 -28.93
N PHE A 27 28.47 2.52 -30.17
CA PHE A 27 29.61 2.10 -30.99
C PHE A 27 30.39 3.29 -31.56
N GLU A 28 29.81 4.48 -31.60
CA GLU A 28 30.50 5.67 -32.10
C GLU A 28 31.63 6.09 -31.17
N PHE A 29 31.53 5.77 -29.87
CA PHE A 29 32.61 5.94 -28.89
C PHE A 29 33.79 4.98 -29.10
N LEU A 30 33.59 3.89 -29.84
CA LEU A 30 34.68 2.99 -30.27
C LEU A 30 35.37 3.48 -31.54
N LEU A 31 34.69 4.29 -32.35
CA LEU A 31 35.20 4.80 -33.62
C LEU A 31 36.01 6.09 -33.43
N ASP A 32 35.57 6.96 -32.53
CA ASP A 32 36.27 8.21 -32.19
C ASP A 32 36.61 8.27 -30.69
N PRO A 33 37.90 8.20 -30.32
CA PRO A 33 38.34 8.22 -28.92
C PRO A 33 38.08 9.56 -28.22
N ASN A 34 37.97 10.67 -28.96
CA ASN A 34 37.72 11.99 -28.36
C ASN A 34 36.24 12.22 -28.10
N LYS A 35 35.36 11.46 -28.76
CA LYS A 35 33.91 11.62 -28.69
C LYS A 35 33.36 11.40 -27.29
N ILE A 36 33.91 10.43 -26.55
CA ILE A 36 33.48 10.17 -25.16
C ILE A 36 33.81 11.34 -24.23
N THR A 37 34.96 11.99 -24.45
CA THR A 37 35.37 13.17 -23.66
C THR A 37 34.48 14.36 -23.98
N GLN A 38 34.20 14.62 -25.26
CA GLN A 38 33.31 15.70 -25.69
C GLN A 38 31.87 15.49 -25.19
N HIS A 39 31.41 14.24 -25.19
CA HIS A 39 30.08 13.87 -24.69
C HIS A 39 29.95 14.13 -23.18
N LEU A 40 30.89 13.64 -22.38
CA LEU A 40 30.85 13.79 -20.91
C LEU A 40 30.99 15.24 -20.43
N GLN A 41 31.53 16.15 -21.24
CA GLN A 41 31.65 17.58 -20.94
C GLN A 41 30.37 18.38 -21.20
N GLN A 42 29.35 17.80 -21.84
CA GLN A 42 28.07 18.47 -22.08
C GLN A 42 27.33 18.72 -20.76
N THR A 43 26.48 19.75 -20.72
CA THR A 43 25.74 20.12 -19.50
C THR A 43 24.69 19.08 -19.09
N ASN A 44 24.14 18.32 -20.04
CA ASN A 44 23.21 17.20 -19.83
C ASN A 44 23.43 16.15 -20.94
N PRO A 45 24.44 15.27 -20.80
CA PRO A 45 24.72 14.26 -21.82
C PRO A 45 23.59 13.22 -21.89
N GLU A 46 23.07 12.97 -23.10
CA GLU A 46 22.14 11.86 -23.38
C GLU A 46 22.79 10.86 -24.34
N PRO A 47 23.12 9.62 -23.90
CA PRO A 47 22.90 9.03 -22.57
C PRO A 47 23.84 9.61 -21.50
N SER A 48 23.39 9.61 -20.24
CA SER A 48 24.17 10.03 -19.07
C SER A 48 25.38 9.11 -18.84
N ALA A 49 26.33 9.55 -18.02
CA ALA A 49 27.53 8.76 -17.70
C ALA A 49 27.20 7.37 -17.11
N VAL A 50 26.19 7.27 -16.24
CA VAL A 50 25.75 5.99 -15.68
C VAL A 50 25.08 5.11 -16.74
N GLU A 51 24.28 5.70 -17.63
CA GLU A 51 23.68 4.98 -18.76
C GLU A 51 24.71 4.48 -19.77
N LEU A 52 25.79 5.23 -20.00
CA LEU A 52 26.92 4.77 -20.81
C LEU A 52 27.58 3.52 -20.20
N ILE A 53 27.81 3.51 -18.88
CA ILE A 53 28.32 2.31 -18.18
C ILE A 53 27.35 1.12 -18.40
N MET A 54 26.04 1.33 -18.24
CA MET A 54 25.04 0.28 -18.48
C MET A 54 25.08 -0.25 -19.93
N GLN A 55 25.22 0.64 -20.91
CA GLN A 55 25.30 0.29 -22.32
C GLN A 55 26.58 -0.49 -22.63
N PHE A 56 27.73 -0.07 -22.11
CA PHE A 56 29.01 -0.78 -22.35
C PHE A 56 29.04 -2.16 -21.70
N ILE A 57 28.55 -2.29 -20.46
CA ILE A 57 28.45 -3.60 -19.79
C ILE A 57 27.50 -4.53 -20.55
N SER A 58 26.33 -4.05 -20.95
CA SER A 58 25.32 -4.88 -21.64
C SER A 58 25.72 -5.30 -23.06
N MET A 59 26.56 -4.51 -23.74
CA MET A 59 27.09 -4.82 -25.07
C MET A 59 28.39 -5.65 -25.04
N THR A 60 28.95 -5.88 -23.86
CA THR A 60 30.15 -6.70 -23.67
C THR A 60 29.76 -8.18 -23.70
N PRO A 61 30.25 -8.98 -24.66
CA PRO A 61 29.89 -10.39 -24.75
C PRO A 61 30.44 -11.18 -23.55
N GLU A 62 29.63 -12.08 -22.99
CA GLU A 62 29.98 -12.86 -21.80
C GLU A 62 31.23 -13.74 -22.00
N VAL A 63 32.04 -13.86 -20.94
CA VAL A 63 33.22 -14.74 -20.92
C VAL A 63 32.74 -16.12 -20.46
N THR A 64 32.59 -17.07 -21.39
CA THR A 64 32.46 -18.49 -21.02
C THR A 64 33.81 -19.00 -20.53
N PHE A 65 33.98 -19.11 -19.21
CA PHE A 65 35.04 -19.93 -18.65
C PHE A 65 34.70 -21.40 -18.96
N PRO A 66 35.59 -22.19 -19.60
CA PRO A 66 35.34 -23.61 -19.76
C PRO A 66 35.39 -24.25 -18.36
N ALA A 67 34.23 -24.57 -17.80
CA ALA A 67 34.15 -25.54 -16.72
C ALA A 67 34.73 -26.86 -17.25
N GLU A 68 35.60 -27.50 -16.47
CA GLU A 68 36.18 -28.80 -16.80
C GLU A 68 35.06 -29.77 -17.22
N VAL A 69 35.14 -30.21 -18.47
CA VAL A 69 34.17 -31.08 -19.10
C VAL A 69 34.36 -32.49 -18.53
N VAL A 70 33.43 -32.92 -17.69
CA VAL A 70 33.16 -34.34 -17.45
C VAL A 70 32.10 -34.78 -18.48
N THR A 71 32.55 -35.39 -19.59
CA THR A 71 31.69 -36.18 -20.50
C THR A 71 31.14 -37.42 -19.77
N PRO A 72 29.93 -37.94 -20.08
CA PRO A 72 29.56 -38.41 -21.43
C PRO A 72 28.06 -38.31 -21.85
N GLY A 73 27.80 -38.34 -23.16
CA GLY A 73 26.47 -38.75 -23.69
C GLY A 73 25.96 -37.98 -24.92
N SER A 74 26.34 -38.50 -26.09
CA SER A 74 25.75 -38.46 -27.43
C SER A 74 24.46 -37.67 -27.76
N ASP A 75 24.59 -36.92 -28.87
CA ASP A 75 23.76 -36.93 -30.10
C ASP A 75 22.63 -35.90 -30.36
N ILE A 76 22.67 -35.42 -31.62
CA ILE A 76 21.65 -34.77 -32.49
C ILE A 76 21.63 -33.22 -32.46
N GLN A 77 22.39 -32.53 -33.34
CA GLN A 77 22.05 -32.05 -34.72
C GLN A 77 20.94 -30.96 -34.79
N THR A 78 20.95 -29.85 -35.56
CA THR A 78 21.87 -29.10 -36.44
C THR A 78 21.15 -27.79 -36.86
N SER A 79 21.85 -26.65 -37.03
CA SER A 79 21.70 -25.64 -38.14
C SER A 79 22.51 -24.36 -37.82
N LEU A 80 23.76 -24.24 -38.31
CA LEU A 80 24.21 -23.45 -39.49
C LEU A 80 23.86 -21.94 -39.38
N SER A 81 24.77 -20.96 -39.43
CA SER A 81 25.89 -20.70 -40.37
C SER A 81 26.57 -19.37 -39.92
N ALA A 82 27.88 -19.26 -39.65
CA ALA A 82 29.09 -19.32 -40.49
C ALA A 82 29.42 -18.00 -41.25
N SER A 83 30.44 -17.27 -40.77
CA SER A 83 31.61 -16.70 -41.50
C SER A 83 32.28 -15.60 -40.64
N ALA A 84 33.60 -15.47 -40.49
CA ALA A 84 34.74 -16.15 -41.09
C ALA A 84 35.92 -16.13 -40.10
N ALA A 85 36.52 -17.30 -39.85
CA ALA A 85 37.81 -17.44 -39.18
C ALA A 85 38.87 -17.71 -40.25
N LEU A 86 39.89 -16.87 -40.32
CA LEU A 86 41.13 -17.17 -41.04
C LEU A 86 42.08 -17.89 -40.08
N THR A 87 42.54 -19.03 -40.57
CA THR A 87 43.44 -20.02 -39.96
C THR A 87 44.84 -19.46 -39.69
N ILE A 88 45.39 -19.72 -38.50
CA ILE A 88 46.85 -19.79 -38.23
C ILE A 88 47.10 -21.03 -37.34
N PRO A 89 48.16 -21.83 -37.60
CA PRO A 89 48.29 -23.17 -37.06
C PRO A 89 48.90 -23.22 -35.65
N THR A 90 48.62 -24.34 -35.01
CA THR A 90 49.09 -24.84 -33.71
C THR A 90 50.59 -24.62 -33.48
N ILE A 91 50.92 -23.75 -32.51
CA ILE A 91 52.23 -23.75 -31.83
C ILE A 91 51.99 -23.75 -30.33
N GLN A 92 52.38 -24.87 -29.73
CA GLN A 92 52.56 -25.11 -28.30
C GLN A 92 53.42 -24.00 -27.66
N ARG A 93 52.85 -23.15 -26.80
CA ARG A 93 53.60 -22.26 -25.89
C ARG A 93 52.82 -22.03 -24.58
N ASN A 94 53.51 -22.22 -23.45
CA ASN A 94 53.15 -21.90 -22.07
C ASN A 94 52.02 -20.86 -21.92
N ILE A 95 50.87 -21.28 -21.39
CA ILE A 95 49.72 -20.41 -21.10
C ILE A 95 49.64 -20.23 -19.58
N ASP A 96 50.56 -19.44 -19.03
CA ASP A 96 50.40 -18.87 -17.70
C ASP A 96 50.21 -17.35 -17.87
N CYS A 97 49.09 -16.83 -17.35
CA CYS A 97 48.89 -15.42 -16.97
C CYS A 97 48.78 -14.33 -18.07
N CYS A 98 47.84 -14.42 -19.02
CA CYS A 98 47.44 -13.26 -19.85
C CYS A 98 45.90 -13.12 -19.95
N MET A 99 45.40 -11.88 -20.06
CA MET A 99 43.97 -11.58 -20.26
C MET A 99 43.45 -12.23 -21.55
N GLN A 100 42.64 -13.29 -21.44
CA GLN A 100 41.95 -13.92 -22.58
C GLN A 100 40.69 -13.12 -22.99
N LEU A 101 40.85 -11.84 -23.32
CA LEU A 101 39.77 -10.97 -23.78
C LEU A 101 39.91 -10.68 -25.27
N THR A 102 38.80 -10.72 -26.01
CA THR A 102 38.77 -10.20 -27.38
C THR A 102 39.01 -8.69 -27.36
N ARG A 103 39.56 -8.12 -28.44
CA ARG A 103 39.79 -6.67 -28.54
C ARG A 103 38.52 -5.85 -28.35
N LYS A 104 37.37 -6.35 -28.82
CA LYS A 104 36.06 -5.73 -28.59
C LYS A 104 35.68 -5.72 -27.10
N GLN A 105 35.82 -6.85 -26.41
CA GLN A 105 35.56 -6.92 -24.97
C GLN A 105 36.48 -5.97 -24.20
N LEU A 106 37.77 -5.95 -24.53
CA LEU A 106 38.72 -5.08 -23.87
C LEU A 106 38.41 -3.59 -24.11
N ALA A 107 38.03 -3.21 -25.34
CA ALA A 107 37.66 -1.84 -25.66
C ALA A 107 36.43 -1.35 -24.88
N LEU A 108 35.38 -2.18 -24.78
CA LEU A 108 34.16 -1.84 -24.03
C LEU A 108 34.44 -1.72 -22.52
N LYS A 109 35.22 -2.66 -21.96
CA LYS A 109 35.66 -2.60 -20.55
C LYS A 109 36.51 -1.37 -20.24
N ILE A 110 37.40 -0.96 -21.15
CA ILE A 110 38.17 0.28 -20.98
C ILE A 110 37.25 1.50 -21.00
N LEU A 111 36.24 1.53 -21.88
CA LEU A 111 35.30 2.65 -21.95
C LEU A 111 34.47 2.80 -20.67
N GLU A 112 33.88 1.72 -20.15
CA GLU A 112 33.13 1.79 -18.88
C GLU A 112 34.03 2.21 -17.70
N LEU A 113 35.28 1.74 -17.63
CA LEU A 113 36.23 2.11 -16.57
C LEU A 113 36.67 3.57 -16.69
N LYS A 114 36.82 4.07 -17.92
CA LYS A 114 37.09 5.49 -18.20
C LYS A 114 35.93 6.38 -17.74
N VAL A 115 34.69 5.97 -17.99
CA VAL A 115 33.48 6.67 -17.51
C VAL A 115 33.35 6.57 -15.98
N ALA A 116 33.61 5.40 -15.38
CA ALA A 116 33.60 5.25 -13.93
C ALA A 116 34.65 6.14 -13.24
N THR A 117 35.80 6.33 -13.88
CA THR A 117 36.86 7.24 -13.42
C THR A 117 36.47 8.70 -13.57
N TRP A 118 35.71 9.08 -14.62
CA TRP A 118 35.09 10.41 -14.73
C TRP A 118 34.13 10.69 -13.57
N LEU A 119 33.38 9.67 -13.14
CA LEU A 119 32.53 9.70 -11.95
C LEU A 119 33.30 9.53 -10.63
N LYS A 120 34.64 9.57 -10.66
CA LYS A 120 35.54 9.42 -9.50
C LYS A 120 35.33 8.15 -8.67
N TRP A 121 34.71 7.12 -9.25
CA TRP A 121 34.34 5.91 -8.51
C TRP A 121 33.47 6.20 -7.25
N ASP A 122 32.59 7.20 -7.34
CA ASP A 122 31.60 7.50 -6.31
C ASP A 122 30.61 6.33 -6.15
N LEU A 123 30.79 5.55 -5.08
CA LEU A 123 29.95 4.40 -4.79
C LEU A 123 28.52 4.78 -4.44
N ASP A 124 28.29 5.94 -3.81
CA ASP A 124 26.95 6.42 -3.47
C ASP A 124 26.16 6.75 -4.74
N LEU A 125 26.82 7.33 -5.74
CA LEU A 125 26.24 7.59 -7.06
C LEU A 125 25.96 6.29 -7.82
N LEU A 126 26.92 5.37 -7.85
CA LEU A 126 26.79 4.10 -8.58
C LEU A 126 25.72 3.20 -7.94
N GLU A 127 25.63 3.14 -6.62
CA GLU A 127 24.64 2.31 -5.91
C GLU A 127 23.20 2.76 -6.16
N LYS A 128 22.96 4.07 -6.23
CA LYS A 128 21.63 4.63 -6.46
C LYS A 128 21.15 4.48 -7.91
N ASN A 129 22.08 4.52 -8.87
CA ASN A 129 21.74 4.67 -10.29
C ASN A 129 22.10 3.44 -11.15
N LEU A 130 22.88 2.48 -10.66
CA LEU A 130 23.31 1.29 -11.40
C LEU A 130 22.74 0.01 -10.77
N PRO A 131 22.19 -0.95 -11.55
CA PRO A 131 21.78 -2.25 -11.01
C PRO A 131 22.97 -2.98 -10.38
N VAL A 132 22.76 -3.66 -9.24
CA VAL A 132 23.83 -4.35 -8.51
C VAL A 132 24.61 -5.36 -9.39
N ALA A 133 23.94 -6.03 -10.33
CA ALA A 133 24.60 -6.92 -11.30
C ALA A 133 25.68 -6.20 -12.12
N MET A 134 25.38 -4.99 -12.57
CA MET A 134 26.29 -4.16 -13.36
C MET A 134 27.36 -3.53 -12.47
N GLN A 135 27.06 -3.21 -11.20
CA GLN A 135 28.09 -2.79 -10.23
C GLN A 135 29.15 -3.89 -10.03
N LEU A 136 28.71 -5.14 -9.88
CA LEU A 136 29.61 -6.30 -9.76
C LEU A 136 30.37 -6.58 -11.07
N GLY A 137 29.73 -6.40 -12.21
CA GLY A 137 30.38 -6.47 -13.52
C GLY A 137 31.50 -5.44 -13.67
N LEU A 138 31.21 -4.18 -13.32
CA LEU A 138 32.18 -3.08 -13.35
C LEU A 138 33.37 -3.33 -12.42
N LEU A 139 33.11 -3.85 -11.21
CA LEU A 139 34.16 -4.24 -10.26
C LEU A 139 35.04 -5.38 -10.81
N ARG A 140 34.44 -6.39 -11.45
CA ARG A 140 35.16 -7.50 -12.09
C ARG A 140 36.07 -6.99 -13.19
N ASP A 141 35.58 -6.06 -13.98
CA ASP A 141 36.30 -5.52 -15.12
C ASP A 141 37.43 -4.57 -14.67
N LEU A 142 37.22 -3.81 -13.59
CA LEU A 142 38.29 -3.06 -12.90
C LEU A 142 39.40 -3.98 -12.40
N CYS A 143 39.05 -5.04 -11.67
CA CYS A 143 40.01 -6.02 -11.15
C CYS A 143 40.77 -6.72 -12.29
N THR A 144 40.05 -7.13 -13.35
CA THR A 144 40.65 -7.83 -14.48
C THR A 144 41.69 -6.97 -15.20
N VAL A 145 41.37 -5.70 -15.50
CA VAL A 145 42.29 -4.78 -16.19
C VAL A 145 43.46 -4.39 -15.29
N SER A 146 43.23 -4.14 -14.00
CA SER A 146 44.26 -3.70 -13.05
C SER A 146 45.30 -4.79 -12.75
N TYR A 147 44.88 -6.04 -12.62
CA TYR A 147 45.79 -7.19 -12.41
C TYR A 147 46.33 -7.77 -13.73
N GLY A 148 45.75 -7.39 -14.87
CA GLY A 148 46.07 -7.90 -16.21
C GLY A 148 45.84 -9.41 -16.36
N ARG A 149 44.90 -9.98 -15.58
CA ARG A 149 44.47 -11.38 -15.67
C ARG A 149 42.99 -11.47 -15.32
N GLY A 150 42.29 -12.47 -15.88
CA GLY A 150 40.91 -12.73 -15.50
C GLY A 150 40.80 -13.11 -14.02
N LEU A 151 39.94 -12.40 -13.28
CA LEU A 151 39.70 -12.68 -11.86
C LEU A 151 38.24 -13.09 -11.64
N PRO A 152 37.98 -14.16 -10.87
CA PRO A 152 36.64 -14.47 -10.42
C PRO A 152 36.20 -13.45 -9.38
N ILE A 153 34.93 -13.04 -9.44
CA ILE A 153 34.28 -12.24 -8.41
C ILE A 153 33.05 -13.01 -7.95
N PRO A 154 32.88 -13.32 -6.64
CA PRO A 154 33.74 -12.96 -5.50
C PRO A 154 35.19 -13.47 -5.55
N LEU A 155 36.10 -12.76 -4.88
CA LEU A 155 37.49 -13.23 -4.73
C LEU A 155 37.54 -14.43 -3.75
N PRO A 156 38.33 -15.48 -4.03
CA PRO A 156 38.52 -16.60 -3.12
C PRO A 156 39.15 -16.16 -1.78
N ASN A 157 38.91 -16.90 -0.70
CA ASN A 157 39.48 -16.60 0.62
C ASN A 157 41.01 -16.56 0.62
N ASP A 158 41.66 -17.42 -0.18
CA ASP A 158 43.12 -17.49 -0.32
C ASP A 158 43.62 -16.67 -1.52
N PHE A 159 42.99 -15.53 -1.80
CA PHE A 159 43.33 -14.71 -2.97
C PHE A 159 44.77 -14.19 -2.90
N ASP A 160 45.59 -14.62 -3.87
CA ASP A 160 46.98 -14.19 -4.01
C ASP A 160 47.09 -12.93 -4.90
N MET A 161 47.78 -11.91 -4.42
CA MET A 161 48.00 -10.62 -5.08
C MET A 161 49.02 -10.68 -6.23
N LYS A 162 49.14 -11.83 -6.92
CA LYS A 162 49.97 -11.97 -8.12
C LYS A 162 49.44 -11.09 -9.25
N ILE A 163 50.28 -10.15 -9.69
CA ILE A 163 49.98 -9.23 -10.79
C ILE A 163 50.67 -9.75 -12.06
N SER A 164 49.96 -9.75 -13.19
CA SER A 164 50.55 -10.12 -14.48
C SER A 164 51.49 -9.02 -14.99
N PRO A 165 52.35 -9.30 -15.99
CA PRO A 165 53.20 -8.27 -16.62
C PRO A 165 52.42 -7.10 -17.25
N THR A 166 51.12 -7.27 -17.52
CA THR A 166 50.25 -6.23 -18.10
C THR A 166 49.46 -5.45 -17.05
N GLY A 167 49.48 -5.89 -15.78
CA GLY A 167 48.86 -5.19 -14.66
C GLY A 167 49.81 -4.21 -13.98
N ASN A 168 49.32 -3.51 -12.95
CA ASN A 168 50.10 -2.53 -12.20
C ASN A 168 49.77 -2.59 -10.70
N GLU A 169 50.77 -2.41 -9.84
CA GLU A 169 50.60 -2.49 -8.38
C GLU A 169 49.67 -1.41 -7.82
N HIS A 170 49.79 -0.17 -8.29
CA HIS A 170 48.94 0.94 -7.84
C HIS A 170 47.49 0.74 -8.29
N ALA A 171 47.29 0.33 -9.54
CA ALA A 171 45.98 -0.01 -10.09
C ALA A 171 45.32 -1.18 -9.33
N ALA A 172 46.07 -2.26 -9.10
CA ALA A 172 45.60 -3.44 -8.37
C ALA A 172 45.22 -3.11 -6.92
N ARG A 173 46.01 -2.26 -6.24
CA ARG A 173 45.70 -1.81 -4.88
C ARG A 173 44.41 -0.99 -4.81
N PHE A 174 44.18 -0.09 -5.78
CA PHE A 174 42.93 0.64 -5.88
C PHE A 174 41.75 -0.32 -6.09
N ALA A 175 41.85 -1.22 -7.06
CA ALA A 175 40.80 -2.20 -7.38
C ALA A 175 40.45 -3.09 -6.16
N LEU A 176 41.46 -3.58 -5.45
CA LEU A 176 41.27 -4.38 -4.23
C LEU A 176 40.59 -3.59 -3.10
N THR A 177 40.93 -2.31 -2.97
CA THR A 177 40.27 -1.42 -2.01
C THR A 177 38.79 -1.23 -2.34
N MET A 178 38.46 -0.99 -3.63
CA MET A 178 37.07 -0.89 -4.07
C MET A 178 36.30 -2.19 -3.83
N TYR A 179 36.93 -3.35 -4.02
CA TYR A 179 36.32 -4.65 -3.72
C TYR A 179 35.91 -4.77 -2.26
N HIS A 180 36.83 -4.54 -1.32
CA HIS A 180 36.55 -4.67 0.11
C HIS A 180 35.53 -3.63 0.61
N ARG A 181 35.55 -2.41 0.05
CA ARG A 181 34.50 -1.41 0.30
C ARG A 181 33.13 -1.90 -0.16
N MET A 182 33.01 -2.41 -1.39
CA MET A 182 31.76 -2.94 -1.92
C MET A 182 31.24 -4.14 -1.11
N VAL A 183 32.11 -5.03 -0.62
CA VAL A 183 31.70 -6.15 0.24
C VAL A 183 30.96 -5.64 1.48
N LEU A 184 31.47 -4.61 2.17
CA LEU A 184 30.80 -4.04 3.35
C LEU A 184 29.52 -3.28 2.98
N ARG A 185 29.52 -2.55 1.87
CA ARG A 185 28.36 -1.75 1.43
C ARG A 185 27.18 -2.60 0.96
N ILE A 186 27.43 -3.72 0.26
CA ILE A 186 26.37 -4.66 -0.13
C ILE A 186 25.65 -5.24 1.10
N GLN A 187 26.34 -5.45 2.22
CA GLN A 187 25.72 -5.92 3.47
C GLN A 187 24.72 -4.91 4.04
N LEU A 188 25.00 -3.61 3.91
CA LEU A 188 24.10 -2.52 4.32
C LEU A 188 22.86 -2.44 3.42
N LEU A 189 22.99 -2.81 2.14
CA LEU A 189 21.92 -2.78 1.14
C LEU A 189 21.06 -4.04 1.11
N LYS A 190 21.26 -5.00 2.01
CA LYS A 190 20.60 -6.32 1.99
C LYS A 190 19.08 -6.27 1.87
N GLU A 191 18.42 -5.35 2.57
CA GLU A 191 16.95 -5.21 2.53
C GLU A 191 16.45 -4.58 1.22
N THR A 192 17.15 -3.55 0.72
CA THR A 192 16.82 -2.87 -0.54
C THR A 192 17.11 -3.76 -1.77
N ALA A 193 18.24 -4.47 -1.76
CA ALA A 193 18.68 -5.36 -2.85
C ALA A 193 17.74 -6.57 -3.03
N LEU A 194 17.24 -7.16 -1.94
CA LEU A 194 16.27 -8.27 -1.98
C LEU A 194 14.84 -7.82 -2.34
N GLY A 195 14.53 -6.52 -2.19
CA GLY A 195 13.23 -5.93 -2.54
C GLY A 195 13.05 -5.63 -4.03
N VAL A 196 14.11 -5.16 -4.72
CA VAL A 196 14.07 -4.72 -6.13
C VAL A 196 14.13 -5.90 -7.12
N SER A 197 14.80 -7.00 -6.78
CA SER A 197 15.03 -8.14 -7.69
C SER A 197 13.88 -9.17 -7.73
N ARG A 198 12.62 -8.72 -7.81
CA ARG A 198 11.42 -9.61 -7.87
C ARG A 198 10.63 -9.54 -9.18
N GLN A 199 11.20 -8.94 -10.23
CA GLN A 199 10.68 -9.08 -11.59
C GLN A 199 11.37 -10.24 -12.31
N PRO A 200 10.65 -11.32 -12.71
CA PRO A 200 11.25 -12.41 -13.46
C PRO A 200 11.39 -11.99 -14.93
N THR A 201 12.60 -11.60 -15.32
CA THR A 201 13.07 -11.66 -16.71
C THR A 201 14.00 -12.85 -16.87
N ASN A 202 14.11 -13.46 -18.07
CA ASN A 202 14.85 -14.71 -18.31
C ASN A 202 16.32 -14.73 -17.82
N ASN A 203 16.98 -13.58 -17.61
CA ASN A 203 18.35 -13.47 -17.06
C ASN A 203 18.43 -13.11 -15.56
N GLY A 204 17.30 -12.95 -14.86
CA GLY A 204 17.25 -12.47 -13.47
C GLY A 204 17.75 -13.47 -12.43
N TYR A 205 17.72 -14.78 -12.72
CA TYR A 205 18.14 -15.82 -11.78
C TYR A 205 19.65 -15.79 -11.50
N HIS A 206 20.48 -15.62 -12.54
CA HIS A 206 21.94 -15.59 -12.41
C HIS A 206 22.44 -14.38 -11.59
N THR A 207 21.71 -13.27 -11.67
CA THR A 207 22.02 -12.03 -10.96
C THR A 207 21.73 -12.12 -9.46
N VAL A 208 20.65 -12.83 -9.08
CA VAL A 208 20.30 -13.07 -7.66
C VAL A 208 21.30 -14.01 -7.00
N ASP A 209 21.75 -15.05 -7.71
CA ASP A 209 22.72 -16.02 -7.17
C ASP A 209 24.08 -15.37 -6.85
N ILE A 210 24.58 -14.47 -7.72
CA ILE A 210 25.85 -13.75 -7.47
C ILE A 210 25.70 -12.77 -6.30
N MET A 211 24.56 -12.10 -6.15
CA MET A 211 24.33 -11.24 -4.97
C MET A 211 24.25 -12.04 -3.67
N LEU A 212 23.58 -13.19 -3.68
CA LEU A 212 23.54 -14.09 -2.53
C LEU A 212 24.96 -14.55 -2.16
N GLN A 213 25.79 -14.89 -3.14
CA GLN A 213 27.20 -15.20 -2.90
C GLN A 213 27.93 -14.07 -2.20
N PHE A 214 27.72 -12.80 -2.59
CA PHE A 214 28.31 -11.63 -1.92
C PHE A 214 27.81 -11.43 -0.48
N LEU A 215 26.53 -11.71 -0.23
CA LEU A 215 25.96 -11.64 1.11
C LEU A 215 26.50 -12.72 2.05
N ASP A 216 26.91 -13.86 1.49
CA ASP A 216 27.47 -14.99 2.24
C ASP A 216 28.99 -14.88 2.48
N ILE A 217 29.68 -13.89 1.88
CA ILE A 217 31.12 -13.66 2.09
C ILE A 217 31.38 -13.23 3.55
N PRO A 218 32.36 -13.83 4.25
CA PRO A 218 32.78 -13.33 5.55
C PRO A 218 33.31 -11.89 5.43
N THR A 219 32.76 -10.98 6.22
CA THR A 219 33.13 -9.55 6.18
C THR A 219 34.44 -9.25 6.90
N GLN A 220 34.85 -10.10 7.84
CA GLN A 220 36.02 -9.89 8.70
C GLN A 220 37.34 -9.65 7.92
N PRO A 221 37.69 -10.42 6.88
CA PRO A 221 38.87 -10.14 6.06
C PRO A 221 38.85 -8.76 5.39
N SER A 222 37.65 -8.28 5.01
CA SER A 222 37.49 -6.95 4.40
C SER A 222 37.69 -5.83 5.42
N ILE A 223 37.19 -6.03 6.65
CA ILE A 223 37.43 -5.10 7.76
C ILE A 223 38.92 -5.01 8.06
N GLU A 224 39.60 -6.17 8.19
CA GLU A 224 41.03 -6.23 8.49
C GLU A 224 41.88 -5.56 7.40
N TYR A 225 41.58 -5.82 6.12
CA TYR A 225 42.27 -5.17 5.00
C TYR A 225 42.12 -3.64 5.05
N LEU A 226 40.89 -3.15 5.25
CA LEU A 226 40.62 -1.71 5.28
C LEU A 226 41.23 -1.02 6.51
N GLN A 227 41.23 -1.67 7.68
CA GLN A 227 41.91 -1.18 8.86
C GLN A 227 43.43 -1.15 8.68
N GLN A 228 44.02 -2.20 8.11
CA GLN A 228 45.45 -2.22 7.76
C GLN A 228 45.80 -1.09 6.78
N LEU A 229 44.92 -0.79 5.83
CA LEU A 229 45.12 0.32 4.90
C LEU A 229 45.14 1.68 5.61
N CYS A 230 44.28 1.89 6.62
CA CYS A 230 44.28 3.08 7.45
C CYS A 230 45.56 3.25 8.28
N ILE A 231 46.16 2.15 8.75
CA ILE A 231 47.40 2.15 9.56
C ILE A 231 48.64 2.29 8.66
N SER A 232 48.55 1.86 7.40
CA SER A 232 49.66 1.90 6.45
C SER A 232 50.08 3.34 6.10
N ASN A 233 51.39 3.55 5.94
CA ASN A 233 51.97 4.78 5.39
C ASN A 233 52.37 4.65 3.92
N LYS A 234 51.94 3.57 3.24
CA LYS A 234 52.22 3.38 1.81
C LYS A 234 51.40 4.40 1.00
N PRO A 235 51.98 5.01 -0.05
CA PRO A 235 51.26 5.95 -0.91
C PRO A 235 50.08 5.24 -1.58
N PHE A 236 48.96 5.95 -1.68
CA PHE A 236 47.74 5.45 -2.31
C PHE A 236 47.38 6.31 -3.52
N TYR A 237 47.15 5.65 -4.64
CA TYR A 237 46.90 6.31 -5.93
C TYR A 237 45.49 6.01 -6.41
N VAL A 238 44.85 7.01 -7.01
CA VAL A 238 43.54 6.91 -7.66
C VAL A 238 43.68 7.13 -9.16
N PHE A 239 42.78 6.54 -9.95
CA PHE A 239 42.83 6.67 -11.40
C PHE A 239 42.60 8.12 -11.85
N HIS A 240 43.40 8.58 -12.79
CA HIS A 240 43.09 9.78 -13.57
C HIS A 240 42.24 9.39 -14.79
N TYR A 241 41.46 10.33 -15.33
CA TYR A 241 40.63 10.09 -16.51
C TYR A 241 41.41 9.47 -17.68
N ASP A 242 42.66 9.91 -17.88
CA ASP A 242 43.52 9.41 -18.96
C ASP A 242 44.23 8.10 -18.65
N SER A 243 44.07 7.55 -17.44
CA SER A 243 44.71 6.27 -17.09
C SER A 243 44.22 5.13 -17.98
N PHE A 244 42.95 5.21 -18.41
CA PHE A 244 42.35 4.30 -19.37
C PHE A 244 42.44 4.88 -20.78
N ILE A 245 43.27 4.25 -21.63
CA ILE A 245 43.48 4.63 -23.02
C ILE A 245 42.52 3.83 -23.90
N THR A 246 41.60 4.52 -24.55
CA THR A 246 40.65 3.93 -25.50
C THR A 246 41.38 3.26 -26.67
N LEU A 247 41.00 2.03 -27.01
CA LEU A 247 41.62 1.30 -28.11
C LEU A 247 41.19 1.85 -29.47
N GLN A 248 42.15 2.27 -30.29
CA GLN A 248 41.92 2.72 -31.67
C GLN A 248 42.01 1.54 -32.65
N CYS A 249 41.36 1.61 -33.81
CA CYS A 249 41.47 0.59 -34.86
C CYS A 249 42.92 0.36 -35.32
N ASP A 250 43.72 1.42 -35.42
CA ASP A 250 45.06 1.40 -36.03
C ASP A 250 46.18 1.01 -35.05
N ASN A 251 45.92 1.03 -33.73
CA ASN A 251 46.90 0.73 -32.69
C ASN A 251 46.66 -0.65 -32.05
N LEU A 252 47.64 -1.55 -32.16
CA LEU A 252 47.59 -2.90 -31.57
C LEU A 252 47.98 -2.91 -30.08
N SER A 253 48.44 -1.79 -29.52
CA SER A 253 48.76 -1.69 -28.10
C SER A 253 47.50 -1.77 -27.24
N THR A 254 47.53 -2.65 -26.23
CA THR A 254 46.50 -2.81 -25.20
C THR A 254 46.89 -2.20 -23.87
N VAL A 255 48.05 -1.52 -23.82
CA VAL A 255 48.65 -0.99 -22.59
C VAL A 255 47.89 0.26 -22.11
N GLN A 256 47.63 0.31 -20.80
CA GLN A 256 47.00 1.43 -20.12
C GLN A 256 48.06 2.33 -19.46
N ASN A 257 47.74 3.60 -19.19
CA ASN A 257 48.70 4.55 -18.62
C ASN A 257 48.51 4.69 -17.10
N TYR A 258 49.21 3.84 -16.35
CA TYR A 258 49.13 3.88 -14.88
C TYR A 258 50.08 4.92 -14.24
N GLU A 259 50.97 5.57 -15.00
CA GLU A 259 51.92 6.56 -14.46
C GLU A 259 51.26 7.88 -14.07
N ILE A 260 50.14 8.21 -14.69
CA ILE A 260 49.37 9.44 -14.47
C ILE A 260 48.34 9.34 -13.33
N MET A 261 48.31 8.21 -12.60
CA MET A 261 47.44 8.07 -11.44
C MET A 261 47.78 9.12 -10.37
N HIS A 262 46.76 9.65 -9.70
CA HIS A 262 46.92 10.73 -8.72
C HIS A 262 47.20 10.19 -7.32
N LEU A 263 48.24 10.71 -6.68
CA LEU A 263 48.51 10.47 -5.27
C LEU A 263 47.53 11.27 -4.41
N ILE A 264 46.79 10.61 -3.52
CA ILE A 264 45.89 11.27 -2.55
C ILE A 264 46.53 11.37 -1.16
N SER A 265 45.98 12.27 -0.34
CA SER A 265 46.42 12.37 1.06
C SER A 265 45.99 11.14 1.85
N PRO A 266 46.81 10.66 2.81
CA PRO A 266 46.42 9.55 3.67
C PRO A 266 45.22 9.91 4.54
N GLU A 267 45.04 11.18 4.89
CA GLU A 267 43.89 11.70 5.63
C GLU A 267 42.59 11.52 4.83
N GLU A 268 42.58 11.85 3.54
CA GLU A 268 41.41 11.65 2.66
C GLU A 268 41.01 10.17 2.55
N LEU A 269 42.00 9.28 2.36
CA LEU A 269 41.76 7.84 2.31
C LEU A 269 41.17 7.31 3.61
N ARG A 270 41.79 7.68 4.75
CA ARG A 270 41.36 7.27 6.09
C ARG A 270 39.96 7.76 6.41
N GLY A 271 39.65 9.02 6.05
CA GLY A 271 38.32 9.60 6.25
C GLY A 271 37.22 8.77 5.59
N GLN A 272 37.36 8.48 4.29
CA GLN A 272 36.38 7.67 3.56
C GLN A 272 36.22 6.25 4.14
N ILE A 273 37.33 5.57 4.45
CA ILE A 273 37.28 4.20 4.98
C ILE A 273 36.65 4.18 6.39
N GLN A 274 37.02 5.12 7.26
CA GLN A 274 36.51 5.18 8.62
C GLN A 274 35.03 5.53 8.67
N TYR A 275 34.54 6.35 7.72
CA TYR A 275 33.12 6.62 7.55
C TYR A 275 32.33 5.34 7.21
N GLU A 276 32.81 4.55 6.25
CA GLU A 276 32.16 3.28 5.85
C GLU A 276 32.21 2.23 6.96
N LEU A 277 33.34 2.13 7.69
CA LEU A 277 33.46 1.27 8.86
C LEU A 277 32.50 1.69 9.97
N ALA A 278 32.33 2.98 10.24
CA ALA A 278 31.39 3.47 11.24
C ALA A 278 29.96 3.07 10.93
N HIS A 279 29.52 3.22 9.67
CA HIS A 279 28.20 2.76 9.20
C HIS A 279 28.02 1.25 9.36
N TYR A 280 29.04 0.46 8.98
CA TYR A 280 29.00 -0.99 9.14
C TYR A 280 28.94 -1.42 10.62
N TYR A 281 29.67 -0.74 11.51
CA TYR A 281 29.62 -1.01 12.94
C TYR A 281 28.29 -0.60 13.57
N LEU A 282 27.65 0.49 13.11
CA LEU A 282 26.29 0.83 13.53
C LEU A 282 25.30 -0.27 13.11
N PHE A 283 25.37 -0.73 11.86
CA PHE A 283 24.53 -1.80 11.34
C PHE A 283 24.69 -3.12 12.14
N THR A 284 25.93 -3.48 12.48
CA THR A 284 26.25 -4.67 13.29
C THR A 284 26.10 -4.44 14.81
N LYS A 285 25.63 -3.26 15.24
CA LYS A 285 25.39 -2.86 16.63
C LYS A 285 26.65 -2.83 17.51
N GLN A 286 27.81 -2.62 16.91
CA GLN A 286 29.11 -2.46 17.58
C GLN A 286 29.38 -0.98 17.89
N TYR A 287 28.57 -0.37 18.77
CA TYR A 287 28.51 1.08 18.96
C TYR A 287 29.84 1.74 19.40
N VAL A 288 30.69 1.03 20.16
CA VAL A 288 31.99 1.55 20.60
C VAL A 288 32.93 1.73 19.41
N LEU A 289 33.05 0.69 18.57
CA LEU A 289 33.87 0.74 17.36
C LEU A 289 33.31 1.74 16.34
N ALA A 290 31.98 1.84 16.24
CA ALA A 290 31.34 2.86 15.41
C ALA A 290 31.73 4.29 15.83
N ARG A 291 31.72 4.55 17.14
CA ARG A 291 32.10 5.85 17.69
C ARG A 291 33.58 6.16 17.49
N GLU A 292 34.46 5.19 17.69
CA GLU A 292 35.90 5.35 17.43
C GLU A 292 36.17 5.66 15.95
N ALA A 293 35.53 4.90 15.05
CA ALA A 293 35.64 5.11 13.60
C ALA A 293 35.08 6.48 13.17
N ALA A 294 33.91 6.88 13.68
CA ALA A 294 33.31 8.18 13.38
C ALA A 294 34.19 9.35 13.88
N SER A 295 34.74 9.23 15.10
CA SER A 295 35.68 10.22 15.65
C SER A 295 36.95 10.33 14.80
N ALA A 296 37.52 9.21 14.40
CA ALA A 296 38.73 9.19 13.59
C ALA A 296 38.46 9.78 12.19
N CYS A 297 37.30 9.48 11.60
CA CYS A 297 36.86 10.05 10.33
C CYS A 297 36.83 11.58 10.40
N ASN A 298 36.18 12.14 11.42
CA ASN A 298 36.11 13.59 11.61
C ASN A 298 37.50 14.23 11.79
N ILE A 299 38.38 13.62 12.59
CA ILE A 299 39.75 14.12 12.77
C ILE A 299 40.52 14.16 11.44
N ASN A 300 40.42 13.10 10.63
CA ASN A 300 41.09 13.04 9.33
C ASN A 300 40.51 14.05 8.32
N LEU A 301 39.18 14.23 8.28
CA LEU A 301 38.59 15.20 7.35
C LEU A 301 38.89 16.66 7.73
N GLN A 302 39.01 16.95 9.03
CA GLN A 302 39.40 18.29 9.51
C GLN A 302 40.87 18.63 9.23
N SER A 303 41.75 17.64 9.12
CA SER A 303 43.17 17.86 8.86
C SER A 303 43.52 18.09 7.37
N VAL A 304 42.59 17.80 6.45
CA VAL A 304 42.79 18.05 5.01
C VAL A 304 42.63 19.54 4.70
N ARG A 305 43.69 20.15 4.16
CA ARG A 305 43.75 21.60 3.85
C ARG A 305 43.01 22.00 2.56
N SER A 306 42.84 21.07 1.62
CA SER A 306 42.13 21.28 0.36
C SER A 306 40.73 20.68 0.44
N GLN A 307 39.69 21.46 0.14
CA GLN A 307 38.30 20.97 0.10
C GLN A 307 37.97 20.18 -1.18
N THR A 308 38.92 20.06 -2.13
CA THR A 308 38.70 19.30 -3.37
C THR A 308 39.16 17.85 -3.21
N PHE A 309 38.24 16.98 -2.85
CA PHE A 309 38.48 15.54 -2.76
C PHE A 309 38.40 14.84 -4.12
N GLN A 310 39.23 13.81 -4.30
CA GLN A 310 39.27 12.94 -5.49
C GLN A 310 38.77 11.52 -5.18
N PHE A 311 38.76 11.12 -3.91
CA PHE A 311 38.34 9.80 -3.42
C PHE A 311 37.27 9.87 -2.34
N CYS A 312 37.32 10.88 -1.47
CA CYS A 312 36.33 11.08 -0.42
C CYS A 312 35.09 11.79 -0.96
N HIS A 313 33.91 11.19 -0.79
CA HIS A 313 32.63 11.69 -1.31
C HIS A 313 31.61 12.03 -0.20
N ILE A 314 32.07 12.08 1.05
CA ILE A 314 31.22 12.31 2.24
C ILE A 314 30.65 13.73 2.24
N GLN A 315 29.34 13.85 2.38
CA GLN A 315 28.69 15.15 2.53
C GLN A 315 28.75 15.64 3.99
N SER A 316 28.84 16.96 4.18
CA SER A 316 29.00 17.56 5.53
C SER A 316 27.81 17.27 6.46
N ASN A 317 26.60 17.27 5.91
CA ASN A 317 25.36 16.94 6.63
C ASN A 317 25.31 15.46 7.05
N GLU A 318 25.76 14.54 6.18
CA GLU A 318 25.80 13.10 6.48
C GLU A 318 26.84 12.78 7.55
N LEU A 319 28.01 13.44 7.50
CA LEU A 319 29.03 13.33 8.54
C LEU A 319 28.51 13.84 9.89
N GLU A 320 27.83 14.98 9.91
CA GLU A 320 27.23 15.51 11.13
C GLU A 320 26.19 14.55 11.72
N GLY A 321 25.32 13.98 10.88
CA GLY A 321 24.35 12.97 11.30
C GLY A 321 25.00 11.71 11.88
N LEU A 322 26.08 11.21 11.25
CA LEU A 322 26.84 10.07 11.76
C LEU A 322 27.48 10.38 13.13
N LEU A 323 28.10 11.55 13.26
CA LEU A 323 28.71 11.99 14.51
C LEU A 323 27.68 12.10 15.63
N GLN A 324 26.51 12.71 15.35
CA GLN A 324 25.40 12.80 16.29
C GLN A 324 24.88 11.40 16.69
N ALA A 325 24.71 10.48 15.74
CA ALA A 325 24.30 9.11 16.00
C ALA A 325 25.30 8.35 16.89
N CYS A 326 26.60 8.66 16.77
CA CYS A 326 27.66 8.12 17.62
C CYS A 326 27.88 8.90 18.93
N GLY A 327 27.08 9.93 19.21
CA GLY A 327 27.18 10.75 20.42
C GLY A 327 28.38 11.72 20.43
N TYR A 328 28.86 12.10 19.25
CA TYR A 328 29.95 13.06 19.04
C TYR A 328 29.36 14.39 18.50
N GLY A 329 29.31 15.43 19.32
CA GLY A 329 28.79 16.74 18.93
C GLY A 329 28.16 17.52 20.08
N SER A 330 28.06 18.84 19.92
CA SER A 330 27.28 19.72 20.81
C SER A 330 25.88 19.12 20.95
N HIS A 331 25.37 18.97 22.17
CA HIS A 331 23.99 18.54 22.40
C HIS A 331 23.03 19.47 21.66
N CYS A 332 22.63 19.11 20.45
CA CYS A 332 21.59 19.81 19.73
C CYS A 332 20.30 19.41 20.45
N ASN A 333 19.84 20.23 21.40
CA ASN A 333 18.64 19.97 22.20
C ASN A 333 17.35 20.10 21.37
N SER A 334 17.32 19.50 20.19
CA SER A 334 16.16 19.35 19.34
C SER A 334 15.04 18.68 20.14
N LEU A 335 13.79 19.11 19.94
CA LEU A 335 12.65 18.53 20.63
C LEU A 335 12.50 17.05 20.29
N LEU A 336 12.86 16.65 19.07
CA LEU A 336 12.89 15.25 18.64
C LEU A 336 13.91 14.42 19.44
N GLN A 337 15.12 14.92 19.65
CA GLN A 337 16.11 14.20 20.46
C GLN A 337 15.67 14.11 21.93
N ARG A 338 15.16 15.20 22.50
CA ARG A 338 14.62 15.21 23.87
C ARG A 338 13.45 14.24 24.01
N PHE A 339 12.58 14.17 23.01
CA PHE A 339 11.47 13.23 22.93
C PHE A 339 11.98 11.78 22.96
N HIS A 340 12.94 11.42 22.12
CA HIS A 340 13.50 10.06 22.10
C HIS A 340 14.21 9.69 23.41
N MET A 341 14.93 10.63 24.02
CA MET A 341 15.54 10.42 25.33
C MET A 341 14.47 10.18 26.41
N SER A 342 13.40 10.98 26.41
CA SER A 342 12.27 10.83 27.32
C SER A 342 11.61 9.45 27.22
N VAL A 343 11.40 8.94 26.01
CA VAL A 343 10.86 7.58 25.79
C VAL A 343 11.77 6.51 26.39
N LEU A 344 13.10 6.66 26.26
CA LEU A 344 14.08 5.74 26.86
C LEU A 344 14.13 5.83 28.38
N SER A 345 13.83 7.00 28.96
CA SER A 345 13.82 7.26 30.40
C SER A 345 12.43 7.19 31.02
N GLU A 346 11.63 6.20 30.62
CA GLU A 346 10.29 5.94 31.16
C GLU A 346 9.33 7.14 31.06
N TYR A 347 9.38 7.87 29.94
CA TYR A 347 8.52 9.01 29.61
C TYR A 347 8.70 10.24 30.53
N THR A 348 9.85 10.36 31.19
CA THR A 348 10.19 11.55 32.00
C THR A 348 10.22 12.81 31.15
N ASP A 349 9.56 13.88 31.60
CA ASP A 349 9.40 15.16 30.88
C ASP A 349 8.67 15.10 29.53
N ILE A 350 7.96 14.01 29.20
CA ILE A 350 7.31 13.87 27.90
C ILE A 350 6.24 14.95 27.65
N VAL A 351 5.43 15.28 28.67
CA VAL A 351 4.33 16.26 28.55
C VAL A 351 4.86 17.67 28.24
N PRO A 352 5.84 18.22 28.99
CA PRO A 352 6.50 19.48 28.63
C PRO A 352 7.08 19.50 27.21
N ILE A 353 7.72 18.41 26.77
CA ILE A 353 8.30 18.30 25.42
C ILE A 353 7.20 18.41 24.36
N LEU A 354 6.10 17.69 24.55
CA LEU A 354 4.97 17.72 23.62
C LEU A 354 4.28 19.09 23.60
N LYS A 355 4.16 19.78 24.73
CA LYS A 355 3.63 21.16 24.79
C LYS A 355 4.50 22.13 23.98
N LEU A 356 5.82 22.08 24.17
CA LEU A 356 6.76 22.89 23.38
C LEU A 356 6.65 22.57 21.88
N ASP A 357 6.51 21.29 21.55
CA ASP A 357 6.43 20.88 20.16
C ASP A 357 5.08 21.18 19.50
N ASN A 358 3.99 21.34 20.25
CA ASN A 358 2.75 21.87 19.68
C ASN A 358 2.93 23.29 19.12
N ARG A 359 3.94 24.02 19.58
CA ARG A 359 4.34 25.34 19.07
C ARG A 359 5.40 25.22 17.98
N ALA A 360 6.46 24.44 18.24
CA ALA A 360 7.63 24.33 17.38
C ALA A 360 7.42 23.44 16.14
N ARG A 361 6.51 22.46 16.24
CA ARG A 361 6.11 21.56 15.15
C ARG A 361 7.27 20.73 14.58
N GLU A 362 8.24 20.35 15.40
CA GLU A 362 9.46 19.64 15.02
C GLU A 362 9.27 18.11 15.00
N ILE A 363 8.50 17.57 15.95
CA ILE A 363 8.34 16.10 16.12
C ILE A 363 7.35 15.55 15.08
N PRO A 364 7.73 14.53 14.28
CA PRO A 364 6.83 13.87 13.36
C PRO A 364 5.60 13.27 14.06
N LEU A 365 4.40 13.45 13.47
CA LEU A 365 3.14 12.94 14.02
C LEU A 365 3.16 11.41 14.20
N VAL A 366 3.86 10.69 13.33
CA VAL A 366 4.01 9.23 13.44
C VAL A 366 4.66 8.85 14.76
N ASN A 367 5.73 9.53 15.15
CA ASN A 367 6.43 9.27 16.41
C ASN A 367 5.52 9.56 17.61
N ARG A 368 4.70 10.62 17.55
CA ARG A 368 3.70 10.91 18.59
C ARG A 368 2.62 9.86 18.71
N ARG A 369 2.16 9.31 17.58
CA ARG A 369 1.16 8.25 17.57
C ARG A 369 1.73 6.93 18.10
N ILE A 370 2.98 6.62 17.77
CA ILE A 370 3.69 5.47 18.35
C ILE A 370 3.76 5.63 19.87
N LEU A 371 4.15 6.81 20.38
CA LEU A 371 4.17 7.08 21.82
C LEU A 371 2.81 6.82 22.50
N GLU A 372 1.71 7.29 21.91
CA GLU A 372 0.36 7.07 22.45
C GLU A 372 0.05 5.56 22.58
N LEU A 373 0.34 4.79 21.52
CA LEU A 373 0.17 3.33 21.51
C LEU A 373 1.10 2.61 22.50
N GLU A 374 2.34 3.07 22.63
CA GLU A 374 3.32 2.51 23.59
C GLU A 374 2.84 2.72 25.03
N ILE A 375 2.37 3.92 25.38
CA ILE A 375 1.81 4.22 26.70
C ILE A 375 0.58 3.34 26.97
N GLU A 376 -0.34 3.19 26.01
CA GLU A 376 -1.52 2.33 26.14
C GLU A 376 -1.15 0.85 26.34
N SER A 377 -0.16 0.37 25.60
CA SER A 377 0.34 -1.00 25.73
C SER A 377 0.99 -1.23 27.09
N ALA A 378 1.76 -0.26 27.59
CA ALA A 378 2.43 -0.32 28.89
C ALA A 378 1.44 -0.23 30.06
N ILE A 379 0.34 0.53 29.91
CA ILE A 379 -0.79 0.54 30.84
C ILE A 379 -1.46 -0.83 30.88
N SER A 380 -1.77 -1.39 29.70
CA SER A 380 -2.46 -2.67 29.57
C SER A 380 -1.63 -3.84 30.11
N ALA A 381 -0.31 -3.77 29.97
CA ALA A 381 0.64 -4.73 30.52
C ALA A 381 0.91 -4.55 32.02
N GLY A 382 0.36 -3.51 32.66
CA GLY A 382 0.55 -3.22 34.09
C GLY A 382 1.96 -2.72 34.46
N LEU A 383 2.78 -2.34 33.48
CA LEU A 383 4.13 -1.80 33.67
C LEU A 383 4.10 -0.37 34.22
N LEU A 384 3.08 0.41 33.84
CA LEU A 384 2.83 1.76 34.36
C LEU A 384 1.63 1.77 35.30
N LYS A 385 1.85 2.05 36.60
CA LYS A 385 0.79 2.01 37.64
C LYS A 385 0.07 3.35 37.89
N GLN A 386 0.61 4.50 37.44
CA GLN A 386 0.07 5.85 37.71
C GLN A 386 -0.28 6.66 36.43
N SER A 387 -0.70 6.02 35.34
CA SER A 387 -0.59 6.60 33.98
C SER A 387 -1.88 6.86 33.21
N ARG A 388 -3.07 6.66 33.79
CA ARG A 388 -4.33 6.98 33.08
C ARG A 388 -4.51 8.47 32.78
N HIS A 389 -3.96 9.34 33.62
CA HIS A 389 -3.93 10.78 33.40
C HIS A 389 -2.89 11.17 32.33
N LEU A 390 -1.72 10.55 32.36
CA LEU A 390 -0.68 10.74 31.34
C LEU A 390 -1.17 10.35 29.94
N GLU A 391 -1.89 9.22 29.82
CA GLU A 391 -2.52 8.77 28.57
C GLU A 391 -3.44 9.85 27.97
N VAL A 392 -4.36 10.38 28.78
CA VAL A 392 -5.30 11.43 28.35
C VAL A 392 -4.57 12.72 27.97
N GLN A 393 -3.55 13.12 28.74
CA GLN A 393 -2.76 14.31 28.44
C GLN A 393 -1.98 14.19 27.12
N VAL A 394 -1.31 13.05 26.88
CA VAL A 394 -0.58 12.81 25.63
C VAL A 394 -1.52 12.77 24.44
N ALA A 395 -2.64 12.03 24.55
CA ALA A 395 -3.65 11.96 23.50
C ALA A 395 -4.22 13.36 23.19
N THR A 396 -4.51 14.16 24.22
CA THR A 396 -5.02 15.53 24.07
C THR A 396 -4.01 16.44 23.35
N LEU A 397 -2.74 16.39 23.73
CA LEU A 397 -1.69 17.17 23.07
C LEU A 397 -1.51 16.77 21.60
N ASN A 398 -1.65 15.48 21.28
CA ASN A 398 -1.62 14.97 19.92
C ASN A 398 -2.82 15.46 19.09
N VAL A 399 -4.03 15.46 19.66
CA VAL A 399 -5.22 16.01 18.99
C VAL A 399 -5.02 17.49 18.67
N VAL A 400 -4.58 18.30 19.64
CA VAL A 400 -4.31 19.74 19.39
C VAL A 400 -3.24 19.94 18.32
N ARG A 401 -2.18 19.12 18.31
CA ARG A 401 -1.14 19.18 17.26
C ARG A 401 -1.69 18.90 15.87
N ASN A 402 -2.63 17.94 15.75
CA ASN A 402 -3.22 17.51 14.48
C ASN A 402 -4.12 18.59 13.85
N ILE A 403 -4.68 19.51 14.63
CA ILE A 403 -5.53 20.61 14.11
C ILE A 403 -4.77 21.45 13.08
N PHE A 404 -3.46 21.63 13.28
CA PHE A 404 -2.62 22.46 12.41
C PHE A 404 -2.10 21.72 11.17
N GLU A 405 -2.48 20.46 10.96
CA GLU A 405 -2.00 19.63 9.85
C GLU A 405 -3.15 19.38 8.86
N SER A 406 -2.94 19.75 7.60
CA SER A 406 -3.96 19.57 6.55
C SER A 406 -4.15 18.08 6.23
N GLY A 407 -5.36 17.55 6.43
CA GLY A 407 -5.77 16.25 5.86
C GLY A 407 -6.15 15.12 6.84
N ASN A 408 -6.16 15.34 8.15
CA ASN A 408 -6.52 14.29 9.13
C ASN A 408 -7.87 14.53 9.84
N ILE A 409 -8.97 14.35 9.10
CA ILE A 409 -10.35 14.57 9.57
C ILE A 409 -10.76 13.53 10.65
N PHE A 410 -10.12 12.36 10.69
CA PHE A 410 -10.55 11.23 11.52
C PHE A 410 -9.91 11.19 12.92
N SER A 411 -8.75 11.82 13.11
CA SER A 411 -8.03 11.79 14.40
C SER A 411 -8.87 12.33 15.56
N CYS A 412 -9.65 13.39 15.32
CA CYS A 412 -10.52 13.99 16.34
C CYS A 412 -11.70 13.08 16.68
N VAL A 413 -12.29 12.42 15.68
CA VAL A 413 -13.44 11.51 15.87
C VAL A 413 -13.05 10.28 16.71
N GLU A 414 -11.88 9.70 16.41
CA GLU A 414 -11.37 8.55 17.16
C GLU A 414 -11.12 8.92 18.63
N PHE A 415 -10.52 10.09 18.88
CA PHE A 415 -10.27 10.58 20.23
C PHE A 415 -11.56 10.74 21.04
N PHE A 416 -12.57 11.47 20.53
CA PHE A 416 -13.82 11.69 21.27
C PHE A 416 -14.61 10.40 21.48
N SER A 417 -14.56 9.46 20.54
CA SER A 417 -15.18 8.13 20.73
C SER A 417 -14.47 7.32 21.82
N LYS A 418 -13.15 7.38 21.88
CA LYS A 418 -12.33 6.57 22.81
C LYS A 418 -12.36 7.12 24.23
N TYR A 419 -12.36 8.44 24.38
CA TYR A 419 -12.27 9.11 25.68
C TYR A 419 -13.60 9.65 26.20
N ARG A 420 -14.74 9.32 25.56
CA ARG A 420 -16.09 9.81 25.93
C ARG A 420 -16.42 9.75 27.42
N GLU A 421 -15.98 8.69 28.12
CA GLU A 421 -16.27 8.47 29.54
C GLU A 421 -15.23 9.10 30.50
N LYS A 422 -14.16 9.72 29.98
CA LYS A 422 -13.10 10.37 30.77
C LYS A 422 -13.27 11.89 30.74
N ASP A 423 -12.78 12.57 31.77
CA ASP A 423 -12.73 14.04 31.82
C ASP A 423 -11.52 14.55 31.01
N TYR A 424 -11.73 14.84 29.73
CA TYR A 424 -10.72 15.39 28.81
C TYR A 424 -10.89 16.90 28.56
N THR A 425 -12.00 17.51 29.01
CA THR A 425 -12.35 18.90 28.70
C THR A 425 -11.30 19.87 29.23
N ALA A 426 -10.88 19.72 30.49
CA ALA A 426 -9.86 20.57 31.09
C ALA A 426 -8.51 20.46 30.38
N ALA A 427 -8.09 19.24 30.01
CA ALA A 427 -6.83 19.01 29.33
C ALA A 427 -6.80 19.64 27.92
N ILE A 428 -7.90 19.59 27.18
CA ILE A 428 -7.98 20.21 25.84
C ILE A 428 -7.92 21.73 25.95
N VAL A 429 -8.67 22.30 26.90
CA VAL A 429 -8.69 23.75 27.16
C VAL A 429 -7.28 24.23 27.50
N GLU A 430 -6.59 23.55 28.43
CA GLU A 430 -5.20 23.88 28.81
C GLU A 430 -4.23 23.79 27.61
N ALA A 431 -4.36 22.74 26.78
CA ALA A 431 -3.51 22.56 25.62
C ALA A 431 -3.75 23.62 24.53
N ILE A 432 -4.99 24.07 24.34
CA ILE A 432 -5.32 25.14 23.40
C ILE A 432 -4.82 26.49 23.93
N GLU A 433 -5.04 26.80 25.21
CA GLU A 433 -4.54 28.03 25.84
C GLU A 433 -3.02 28.18 25.73
N ASP A 434 -2.27 27.08 25.84
CA ASP A 434 -0.81 27.07 25.74
C ASP A 434 -0.29 27.44 24.33
N VAL A 435 -1.00 27.04 23.28
CA VAL A 435 -0.59 27.22 21.88
C VAL A 435 -1.13 28.52 21.29
N LEU A 436 -2.32 28.95 21.71
CA LEU A 436 -3.07 30.07 21.15
C LEU A 436 -2.28 31.39 21.01
N PRO A 437 -1.40 31.80 21.95
CA PRO A 437 -0.60 33.03 21.81
C PRO A 437 0.41 32.98 20.64
N HIS A 438 0.79 31.78 20.21
CA HIS A 438 1.80 31.53 19.19
C HIS A 438 1.19 31.20 17.81
N CYS A 439 -0.14 31.14 17.72
CA CYS A 439 -0.86 30.80 16.50
C CYS A 439 -0.88 31.94 15.47
N THR A 440 -0.68 31.58 14.20
CA THR A 440 -0.97 32.46 13.06
C THR A 440 -2.48 32.71 12.91
N HIS A 441 -2.87 33.58 11.97
CA HIS A 441 -4.30 33.82 11.70
C HIS A 441 -5.01 32.53 11.25
N ASP A 442 -4.40 31.77 10.35
CA ASP A 442 -4.96 30.52 9.82
C ASP A 442 -5.05 29.46 10.92
N ASP A 443 -4.03 29.36 11.78
CA ASP A 443 -4.05 28.47 12.95
C ASP A 443 -5.22 28.82 13.91
N LYS A 444 -5.51 30.11 14.12
CA LYS A 444 -6.64 30.55 14.96
C LYS A 444 -8.00 30.21 14.32
N VAL A 445 -8.10 30.28 12.99
CA VAL A 445 -9.32 29.87 12.27
C VAL A 445 -9.53 28.35 12.40
N ALA A 446 -8.46 27.55 12.24
CA ALA A 446 -8.52 26.10 12.42
C ALA A 446 -8.92 25.70 13.85
N LEU A 447 -8.33 26.35 14.87
CA LEU A 447 -8.72 26.17 16.28
C LEU A 447 -10.18 26.55 16.51
N LYS A 448 -10.64 27.68 15.95
CA LYS A 448 -12.04 28.11 16.04
C LYS A 448 -12.99 27.07 15.47
N GLN A 449 -12.71 26.53 14.28
CA GLN A 449 -13.51 25.46 13.68
C GLN A 449 -13.52 24.21 14.55
N PHE A 450 -12.35 23.76 15.02
CA PHE A 450 -12.25 22.62 15.90
C PHE A 450 -13.09 22.78 17.18
N VAL A 451 -13.01 23.95 17.84
CA VAL A 451 -13.80 24.20 19.06
C VAL A 451 -15.29 24.25 18.76
N ILE A 452 -15.72 24.83 17.63
CA ILE A 452 -17.13 24.81 17.20
C ILE A 452 -17.61 23.37 17.03
N ASP A 453 -16.85 22.53 16.34
CA ASP A 453 -17.20 21.12 16.12
C ASP A 453 -17.29 20.37 17.46
N CYS A 454 -16.38 20.64 18.40
CA CYS A 454 -16.42 20.08 19.74
C CYS A 454 -17.68 20.49 20.51
N VAL A 455 -18.10 21.76 20.40
CA VAL A 455 -19.31 22.28 21.06
C VAL A 455 -20.58 21.65 20.47
N LEU A 456 -20.64 21.46 19.15
CA LEU A 456 -21.83 20.96 18.47
C LEU A 456 -22.03 19.44 18.59
N HIS A 457 -20.94 18.67 18.67
CA HIS A 457 -20.99 17.21 18.56
C HIS A 457 -20.75 16.44 19.86
N ASN A 458 -20.29 17.09 20.95
CA ASN A 458 -20.06 16.44 22.24
C ASN A 458 -21.23 16.62 23.22
N VAL A 459 -21.38 15.65 24.12
CA VAL A 459 -22.48 15.57 25.12
C VAL A 459 -22.49 16.78 26.08
N ASP A 460 -21.33 17.41 26.28
CA ASP A 460 -21.12 18.54 27.20
C ASP A 460 -20.81 19.86 26.48
N GLY A 461 -21.44 20.10 25.31
CA GLY A 461 -21.20 21.29 24.47
C GLY A 461 -21.31 22.63 25.22
N ASN A 462 -22.24 22.75 26.18
CA ASN A 462 -22.40 23.95 27.02
C ASN A 462 -21.19 24.19 27.95
N GLN A 463 -20.64 23.14 28.57
CA GLN A 463 -19.43 23.27 29.40
C GLN A 463 -18.22 23.65 28.55
N PHE A 464 -18.08 23.04 27.38
CA PHE A 464 -16.98 23.33 26.46
C PHE A 464 -17.04 24.77 25.95
N LEU A 465 -18.23 25.26 25.61
CA LEU A 465 -18.43 26.65 25.20
C LEU A 465 -18.12 27.62 26.36
N GLN A 466 -18.53 27.31 27.59
CA GLN A 466 -18.24 28.15 28.75
C GLN A 466 -16.74 28.25 29.03
N ALA A 467 -16.00 27.15 28.92
CA ALA A 467 -14.56 27.12 29.15
C ALA A 467 -13.75 27.82 28.04
N THR A 468 -14.24 27.84 26.80
CA THR A 468 -13.51 28.38 25.63
C THR A 468 -13.88 29.82 25.27
N ARG A 469 -14.91 30.40 25.90
CA ARG A 469 -15.33 31.80 25.69
C ARG A 469 -14.21 32.83 25.92
N SER A 470 -13.26 32.53 26.81
CA SER A 470 -12.13 33.40 27.16
C SER A 470 -11.03 33.47 26.09
N PHE A 471 -11.04 32.58 25.09
CA PHE A 471 -9.96 32.46 24.11
C PHE A 471 -9.89 33.61 23.11
N GLY A 472 -10.96 34.42 22.97
CA GLY A 472 -10.96 35.55 22.04
C GLY A 472 -10.88 35.16 20.56
N ILE A 473 -11.15 33.89 20.22
CA ILE A 473 -11.21 33.38 18.83
C ILE A 473 -12.62 33.52 18.21
N PHE A 474 -13.64 33.75 19.03
CA PHE A 474 -15.02 33.89 18.61
C PHE A 474 -15.39 35.35 18.38
N THR A 475 -16.18 35.62 17.34
CA THR A 475 -16.88 36.90 17.20
C THR A 475 -18.16 36.90 18.02
N ASP A 476 -18.68 38.09 18.33
CA ASP A 476 -19.98 38.23 19.01
C ASP A 476 -21.13 37.57 18.23
N VAL A 477 -21.01 37.48 16.90
CA VAL A 477 -21.97 36.80 16.03
C VAL A 477 -21.87 35.28 16.20
N ASP A 478 -20.65 34.74 16.27
CA ASP A 478 -20.42 33.31 16.48
C ASP A 478 -20.98 32.86 17.83
N LEU A 479 -20.71 33.61 18.90
CA LEU A 479 -21.20 33.28 20.25
C LEU A 479 -22.72 33.28 20.31
N LYS A 480 -23.38 34.27 19.69
CA LYS A 480 -24.85 34.33 19.60
C LYS A 480 -25.42 33.16 18.79
N ASN A 481 -24.76 32.78 17.69
CA ASN A 481 -25.20 31.66 16.86
C ASN A 481 -25.02 30.32 17.59
N LEU A 482 -23.90 30.13 18.28
CA LEU A 482 -23.64 28.93 19.08
C LEU A 482 -24.63 28.82 20.25
N ASP A 483 -24.87 29.91 20.98
CA ASP A 483 -25.88 29.96 22.03
C ASP A 483 -27.28 29.66 21.46
N LEU A 484 -27.62 30.20 20.28
CA LEU A 484 -28.87 29.89 19.59
C LEU A 484 -28.98 28.39 19.26
N LEU A 485 -27.94 27.80 18.67
CA LEU A 485 -27.90 26.39 18.28
C LEU A 485 -27.99 25.44 19.49
N LEU A 486 -27.32 25.78 20.60
CA LEU A 486 -27.39 25.03 21.86
C LEU A 486 -28.71 25.24 22.60
N SER A 487 -29.38 26.38 22.38
CA SER A 487 -30.65 26.74 23.01
C SER A 487 -31.88 26.27 22.25
N ILE A 488 -31.76 25.68 21.03
CA ILE A 488 -32.90 25.17 20.26
C ILE A 488 -33.70 24.22 21.17
N PRO A 489 -34.86 24.63 21.68
CA PRO A 489 -35.75 23.70 22.35
C PRO A 489 -36.18 22.73 21.25
N THR A 490 -36.27 21.44 21.57
CA THR A 490 -36.99 20.50 20.72
C THR A 490 -38.37 21.10 20.43
N LEU A 491 -38.55 21.68 19.22
CA LEU A 491 -39.85 22.24 18.85
C LEU A 491 -40.84 21.08 18.96
N PRO A 492 -41.89 21.19 19.78
CA PRO A 492 -42.93 20.17 19.77
C PRO A 492 -43.48 20.14 18.33
N ASN A 493 -43.32 19.00 17.65
CA ASN A 493 -43.83 18.80 16.29
C ASN A 493 -45.26 19.37 16.22
N SER A 494 -45.50 20.26 15.27
CA SER A 494 -46.83 20.86 15.09
C SER A 494 -47.85 19.74 15.00
N LYS A 495 -48.87 19.77 15.88
CA LYS A 495 -49.90 18.72 15.94
C LYS A 495 -50.56 18.47 14.58
N LEU A 496 -50.56 19.50 13.72
CA LEU A 496 -51.06 19.46 12.34
C LEU A 496 -50.20 18.63 11.38
N ALA A 497 -48.88 18.60 11.59
CA ALA A 497 -47.95 17.74 10.81
C ALA A 497 -48.02 16.27 11.27
N THR A 498 -48.47 16.01 12.50
CA THR A 498 -48.75 14.66 13.03
C THR A 498 -50.21 14.21 12.87
N LEU A 499 -51.08 15.02 12.25
CA LEU A 499 -52.45 14.59 11.95
C LEU A 499 -52.41 13.54 10.84
N SER A 500 -52.42 12.26 11.23
CA SER A 500 -52.56 11.13 10.31
C SER A 500 -53.94 11.06 9.65
N ASP A 501 -54.94 11.71 10.25
CA ASP A 501 -56.36 11.52 9.95
C ASP A 501 -57.06 12.86 9.66
N TRP A 502 -57.77 12.92 8.53
CA TRP A 502 -58.85 13.88 8.33
C TRP A 502 -60.10 13.26 8.95
N ILE A 503 -60.53 13.75 10.12
CA ILE A 503 -61.75 13.26 10.76
C ILE A 503 -62.95 13.75 9.94
N CYS A 504 -63.41 12.91 9.01
CA CYS A 504 -64.64 13.14 8.25
C CYS A 504 -65.78 12.38 8.94
N HIS A 505 -66.60 13.09 9.71
CA HIS A 505 -67.83 12.53 10.28
C HIS A 505 -68.89 12.36 9.18
N SER A 506 -68.74 11.33 8.36
CA SER A 506 -69.73 10.97 7.34
C SER A 506 -70.56 9.77 7.79
N LYS A 507 -71.86 9.77 7.49
CA LYS A 507 -72.74 8.60 7.67
C LYS A 507 -72.62 7.60 6.52
N MET A 508 -71.75 7.85 5.54
CA MET A 508 -71.60 7.00 4.36
C MET A 508 -70.62 5.86 4.63
N ALA A 509 -71.12 4.61 4.56
CA ALA A 509 -70.31 3.40 4.79
C ALA A 509 -69.04 3.32 3.92
N ARG A 510 -69.05 3.86 2.69
CA ARG A 510 -67.85 3.89 1.82
C ARG A 510 -66.74 4.79 2.38
N ILE A 511 -67.11 5.94 2.97
CA ILE A 511 -66.14 6.86 3.59
C ILE A 511 -65.57 6.23 4.85
N ASP A 512 -66.41 5.58 5.65
CA ASP A 512 -65.99 4.81 6.83
C ASP A 512 -65.01 3.68 6.50
N ILE A 513 -65.24 2.95 5.40
CA ILE A 513 -64.30 1.92 4.92
C ILE A 513 -63.00 2.57 4.47
N GLY A 514 -63.04 3.66 3.70
CA GLY A 514 -61.84 4.39 3.26
C GLY A 514 -61.02 4.97 4.42
N VAL A 515 -61.67 5.43 5.49
CA VAL A 515 -61.00 5.87 6.73
C VAL A 515 -60.29 4.71 7.41
N LEU A 516 -60.93 3.55 7.53
CA LEU A 516 -60.30 2.35 8.09
C LEU A 516 -59.13 1.85 7.24
N GLU A 517 -59.25 1.88 5.91
CA GLU A 517 -58.17 1.55 4.98
C GLU A 517 -56.98 2.50 5.13
N ARG A 518 -57.23 3.81 5.26
CA ARG A 518 -56.19 4.80 5.49
C ARG A 518 -55.52 4.66 6.86
N GLN A 519 -56.29 4.39 7.91
CA GLN A 519 -55.74 4.08 9.23
C GLN A 519 -54.88 2.81 9.21
N LEU A 520 -55.28 1.81 8.42
CA LEU A 520 -54.49 0.60 8.21
C LEU A 520 -53.19 0.92 7.46
N ILE A 521 -53.20 1.83 6.48
CA ILE A 521 -52.00 2.29 5.78
C ILE A 521 -51.11 3.16 6.70
N ASN A 522 -51.63 3.90 7.65
CA ASN A 522 -50.80 4.77 8.51
C ASN A 522 -50.32 4.09 9.80
N CYS A 523 -50.82 2.89 10.13
CA CYS A 523 -50.48 2.26 11.39
C CYS A 523 -49.07 1.64 11.40
N THR A 524 -48.40 1.76 12.55
CA THR A 524 -47.05 1.25 12.82
C THR A 524 -47.02 0.11 13.84
N ASN A 525 -48.18 -0.27 14.41
CA ASN A 525 -48.26 -1.28 15.48
C ASN A 525 -49.14 -2.48 15.09
N ALA A 526 -48.63 -3.70 15.29
CA ALA A 526 -49.31 -4.95 14.96
C ALA A 526 -50.68 -5.14 15.69
N ASN A 527 -50.82 -4.64 16.92
CA ASN A 527 -52.10 -4.71 17.65
C ASN A 527 -53.17 -3.82 17.03
N THR A 528 -52.76 -2.65 16.51
CA THR A 528 -53.67 -1.73 15.81
C THR A 528 -54.11 -2.34 14.48
N VAL A 529 -53.18 -2.97 13.74
CA VAL A 529 -53.50 -3.75 12.53
C VAL A 529 -54.56 -4.80 12.83
N ARG A 530 -54.41 -5.59 13.92
CA ARG A 530 -55.38 -6.60 14.33
C ARG A 530 -56.79 -6.00 14.54
N ILE A 531 -56.89 -4.90 15.29
CA ILE A 531 -58.17 -4.23 15.56
C ILE A 531 -58.81 -3.69 14.27
N LEU A 532 -58.01 -3.08 13.39
CA LEU A 532 -58.49 -2.49 12.14
C LEU A 532 -58.97 -3.56 11.16
N LEU A 533 -58.27 -4.69 11.06
CA LEU A 533 -58.68 -5.81 10.21
C LEU A 533 -60.00 -6.43 10.67
N VAL A 534 -60.21 -6.60 11.97
CA VAL A 534 -61.50 -7.08 12.51
C VAL A 534 -62.63 -6.11 12.15
N LYS A 535 -62.39 -4.79 12.29
CA LYS A 535 -63.37 -3.76 11.91
C LYS A 535 -63.66 -3.73 10.41
N LEU A 536 -62.64 -3.94 9.57
CA LEU A 536 -62.78 -3.99 8.11
C LEU A 536 -63.56 -5.23 7.67
N CYS A 537 -63.24 -6.42 8.20
CA CYS A 537 -64.00 -7.64 7.92
C CYS A 537 -65.48 -7.53 8.32
N ALA A 538 -65.78 -6.87 9.44
CA ALA A 538 -67.16 -6.66 9.88
C ALA A 538 -67.96 -5.72 8.95
N ARG A 539 -67.30 -4.78 8.26
CA ARG A 539 -67.95 -3.75 7.42
C ARG A 539 -67.93 -4.06 5.93
N ALA A 540 -66.95 -4.82 5.46
CA ALA A 540 -66.73 -5.16 4.05
C ALA A 540 -66.27 -6.62 3.89
N PRO A 541 -67.12 -7.61 4.21
CA PRO A 541 -66.76 -9.02 4.05
C PRO A 541 -66.50 -9.35 2.57
N GLY A 542 -65.36 -9.99 2.29
CA GLY A 542 -65.01 -10.48 0.95
C GLY A 542 -64.16 -9.55 0.08
N LYS A 543 -63.83 -8.33 0.53
CA LYS A 543 -62.81 -7.51 -0.16
C LYS A 543 -61.42 -8.02 0.22
N PRO A 544 -60.55 -8.36 -0.75
CA PRO A 544 -59.19 -8.80 -0.44
C PRO A 544 -58.38 -7.66 0.18
N VAL A 545 -57.89 -7.84 1.40
CA VAL A 545 -57.07 -6.85 2.13
C VAL A 545 -55.73 -6.54 1.45
N TRP A 546 -55.21 -7.46 0.63
CA TRP A 546 -54.00 -7.22 -0.16
C TRP A 546 -54.21 -6.20 -1.29
N ALA A 547 -55.45 -5.90 -1.69
CA ALA A 547 -55.74 -4.88 -2.70
C ALA A 547 -55.78 -3.44 -2.13
N ILE A 548 -55.64 -3.27 -0.80
CA ILE A 548 -55.71 -1.96 -0.14
C ILE A 548 -54.49 -1.10 -0.49
N ASN A 549 -53.30 -1.71 -0.54
CA ASN A 549 -52.06 -1.01 -0.91
C ASN A 549 -51.24 -1.87 -1.88
N PRO A 550 -51.01 -1.43 -3.13
CA PRO A 550 -50.24 -2.18 -4.11
C PRO A 550 -48.76 -2.34 -3.73
N ASN A 551 -48.25 -1.53 -2.79
CA ASN A 551 -46.86 -1.60 -2.34
C ASN A 551 -46.62 -2.72 -1.32
N TRP A 552 -47.67 -3.34 -0.77
CA TRP A 552 -47.56 -4.49 0.15
C TRP A 552 -47.29 -5.79 -0.62
N ASP A 553 -46.10 -5.90 -1.20
CA ASP A 553 -45.68 -7.14 -1.85
C ASP A 553 -44.97 -8.07 -0.88
N VAL A 554 -45.44 -9.32 -0.83
CA VAL A 554 -44.87 -10.38 0.00
C VAL A 554 -43.93 -11.23 -0.85
N PRO A 555 -42.67 -11.49 -0.42
CA PRO A 555 -41.74 -12.30 -1.17
C PRO A 555 -42.19 -13.76 -1.36
N GLN A 556 -41.73 -14.39 -2.46
CA GLN A 556 -41.74 -15.84 -2.57
C GLN A 556 -40.58 -16.46 -1.76
N PRO A 557 -40.77 -17.61 -1.07
CA PRO A 557 -41.93 -18.52 -1.12
C PRO A 557 -43.05 -18.22 -0.10
N LEU A 558 -42.87 -17.24 0.81
CA LEU A 558 -43.84 -16.90 1.86
C LEU A 558 -45.24 -16.60 1.31
N LYS A 559 -45.33 -15.84 0.21
CA LYS A 559 -46.59 -15.50 -0.45
C LYS A 559 -47.40 -16.74 -0.84
N THR A 560 -46.75 -17.76 -1.41
CA THR A 560 -47.42 -19.01 -1.81
C THR A 560 -47.93 -19.78 -0.60
N LEU A 561 -47.14 -19.87 0.47
CA LEU A 561 -47.55 -20.57 1.70
C LEU A 561 -48.71 -19.87 2.41
N ILE A 562 -48.72 -18.54 2.42
CA ILE A 562 -49.79 -17.74 3.03
C ILE A 562 -51.07 -17.84 2.21
N MET A 563 -50.97 -17.76 0.89
CA MET A 563 -52.13 -17.88 -0.01
C MET A 563 -52.71 -19.30 -0.02
N ALA A 564 -51.92 -20.32 0.33
CA ALA A 564 -52.39 -21.69 0.50
C ALA A 564 -53.14 -21.94 1.82
N MET A 565 -53.09 -21.00 2.79
CA MET A 565 -53.87 -21.12 4.02
C MET A 565 -55.38 -20.96 3.72
N PRO A 566 -56.26 -21.59 4.52
CA PRO A 566 -57.69 -21.31 4.44
C PRO A 566 -57.98 -19.83 4.62
N VAL A 567 -58.92 -19.30 3.84
CA VAL A 567 -59.36 -17.89 3.95
C VAL A 567 -59.85 -17.65 5.36
N SER A 568 -59.07 -16.86 6.10
CA SER A 568 -59.21 -16.68 7.54
C SER A 568 -58.55 -15.37 7.96
N PHE A 569 -58.89 -14.90 9.16
CA PHE A 569 -58.25 -13.74 9.76
C PHE A 569 -56.72 -13.87 9.75
N LEU A 570 -56.17 -15.07 10.00
CA LEU A 570 -54.72 -15.25 10.04
C LEU A 570 -54.07 -15.08 8.66
N GLN A 571 -54.72 -15.51 7.57
CA GLN A 571 -54.21 -15.29 6.22
C GLN A 571 -54.08 -13.79 5.92
N ASP A 572 -55.14 -13.04 6.18
CA ASP A 572 -55.22 -11.59 5.99
C ASP A 572 -54.21 -10.84 6.88
N PHE A 573 -54.17 -11.21 8.17
CA PHE A 573 -53.25 -10.67 9.14
C PHE A 573 -51.79 -10.93 8.75
N SER A 574 -51.47 -12.14 8.29
CA SER A 574 -50.11 -12.52 7.87
C SER A 574 -49.65 -11.72 6.65
N TYR A 575 -50.52 -11.55 5.67
CA TYR A 575 -50.19 -10.81 4.45
C TYR A 575 -49.93 -9.33 4.76
N VAL A 576 -50.83 -8.70 5.53
CA VAL A 576 -50.71 -7.28 5.87
C VAL A 576 -49.49 -7.02 6.75
N LEU A 577 -49.21 -7.86 7.77
CA LEU A 577 -48.04 -7.67 8.63
C LEU A 577 -46.71 -7.79 7.85
N LEU A 578 -46.61 -8.73 6.90
CA LEU A 578 -45.42 -8.84 6.07
C LEU A 578 -45.24 -7.64 5.15
N GLY A 579 -46.31 -7.19 4.49
CA GLY A 579 -46.27 -5.98 3.66
C GLY A 579 -45.89 -4.73 4.46
N LYS A 580 -46.51 -4.55 5.62
CA LYS A 580 -46.24 -3.45 6.55
C LYS A 580 -44.83 -3.47 7.12
N ALA A 581 -44.34 -4.61 7.56
CA ALA A 581 -42.98 -4.72 8.07
C ALA A 581 -41.94 -4.33 7.01
N ARG A 582 -42.15 -4.74 5.75
CA ARG A 582 -41.26 -4.35 4.64
C ARG A 582 -41.36 -2.87 4.31
N GLU A 583 -42.56 -2.30 4.34
CA GLU A 583 -42.77 -0.87 4.19
C GLU A 583 -42.02 -0.09 5.28
N LEU A 584 -42.14 -0.47 6.55
CA LEU A 584 -41.42 0.17 7.66
C LEU A 584 -39.90 0.04 7.52
N ALA A 585 -39.41 -1.14 7.15
CA ALA A 585 -37.99 -1.35 6.90
C ALA A 585 -37.45 -0.48 5.75
N ALA A 586 -38.27 -0.20 4.73
CA ALA A 586 -37.91 0.70 3.63
C ALA A 586 -37.90 2.18 4.04
N HIS A 587 -38.59 2.57 5.11
CA HIS A 587 -38.57 3.92 5.68
C HIS A 587 -37.48 4.10 6.75
N GLY A 588 -36.73 3.05 7.11
CA GLY A 588 -35.71 3.07 8.16
C GLY A 588 -36.23 2.74 9.56
N ASP A 589 -37.53 2.44 9.72
CA ASP A 589 -38.15 2.09 11.01
C ASP A 589 -37.95 0.59 11.35
N TYR A 590 -36.71 0.20 11.58
CA TYR A 590 -36.33 -1.21 11.76
C TYR A 590 -36.90 -1.86 13.02
N CYS A 591 -36.96 -1.13 14.14
CA CYS A 591 -37.47 -1.64 15.41
C CYS A 591 -38.94 -2.07 15.31
N GLU A 592 -39.78 -1.22 14.71
CA GLU A 592 -41.20 -1.52 14.51
C GLU A 592 -41.40 -2.63 13.47
N SER A 593 -40.59 -2.65 12.41
CA SER A 593 -40.59 -3.75 11.43
C SER A 593 -40.31 -5.12 12.08
N VAL A 594 -39.25 -5.21 12.89
CA VAL A 594 -38.88 -6.43 13.62
C VAL A 594 -39.95 -6.82 14.65
N SER A 595 -40.56 -5.84 15.32
CA SER A 595 -41.67 -6.04 16.25
C SER A 595 -42.88 -6.68 15.54
N MET A 596 -43.30 -6.13 14.39
CA MET A 596 -44.38 -6.70 13.57
C MET A 596 -44.11 -8.14 13.13
N LEU A 597 -42.90 -8.42 12.61
CA LEU A 597 -42.52 -9.77 12.19
C LEU A 597 -42.46 -10.75 13.37
N SER A 598 -42.04 -10.28 14.55
CA SER A 598 -41.99 -11.09 15.77
C SER A 598 -43.39 -11.45 16.29
N VAL A 599 -44.33 -10.51 16.24
CA VAL A 599 -45.75 -10.77 16.54
C VAL A 599 -46.31 -11.79 15.55
N LEU A 600 -46.05 -11.62 14.25
CA LEU A 600 -46.49 -12.56 13.22
C LEU A 600 -45.94 -13.97 13.47
N LYS A 601 -44.64 -14.09 13.76
CA LYS A 601 -43.99 -15.36 14.11
C LYS A 601 -44.72 -16.04 15.28
N SER A 602 -45.02 -15.30 16.34
CA SER A 602 -45.73 -15.86 17.51
C SER A 602 -47.14 -16.34 17.17
N GLU A 603 -47.86 -15.63 16.31
CA GLU A 603 -49.23 -15.99 15.92
C GLU A 603 -49.27 -17.23 15.02
N THR A 604 -48.33 -17.34 14.08
CA THR A 604 -48.21 -18.52 13.19
C THR A 604 -47.83 -19.80 13.93
N GLN A 605 -47.23 -19.70 15.12
CA GLN A 605 -46.90 -20.85 15.98
C GLN A 605 -48.07 -21.31 16.87
N ARG A 606 -49.04 -20.43 17.15
CA ARG A 606 -50.17 -20.73 18.05
C ARG A 606 -51.27 -21.56 17.39
N GLN A 607 -51.43 -21.48 16.07
CA GLN A 607 -52.38 -22.32 15.34
C GLN A 607 -51.74 -23.64 14.92
N GLU A 608 -52.50 -24.74 15.02
CA GLU A 608 -52.13 -26.06 14.49
C GLU A 608 -52.17 -26.10 12.95
N LEU A 609 -51.38 -25.25 12.31
CA LEU A 609 -51.16 -25.28 10.86
C LEU A 609 -50.14 -26.38 10.55
N GLY A 610 -50.44 -27.25 9.59
CA GLY A 610 -49.50 -28.29 9.16
C GLY A 610 -48.12 -27.75 8.72
N ASN A 611 -48.06 -26.49 8.27
CA ASN A 611 -46.83 -25.81 7.83
C ASN A 611 -46.33 -24.73 8.81
N ALA A 612 -46.82 -24.70 10.06
CA ALA A 612 -46.49 -23.67 11.05
C ALA A 612 -44.97 -23.48 11.24
N GLN A 613 -44.23 -24.59 11.33
CA GLN A 613 -42.77 -24.58 11.52
C GLN A 613 -42.03 -23.96 10.33
N LEU A 614 -42.46 -24.28 9.11
CA LEU A 614 -41.87 -23.74 7.88
C LEU A 614 -42.12 -22.23 7.76
N ILE A 615 -43.37 -21.78 8.00
CA ILE A 615 -43.73 -20.35 7.97
C ILE A 615 -42.94 -19.58 9.04
N SER A 616 -42.89 -20.10 10.27
CA SER A 616 -42.09 -19.50 11.36
C SER A 616 -40.60 -19.40 11.00
N LYS A 617 -40.05 -20.40 10.31
CA LYS A 617 -38.65 -20.39 9.86
C LYS A 617 -38.40 -19.30 8.82
N LEU A 618 -39.27 -19.20 7.81
CA LEU A 618 -39.19 -18.17 6.78
C LEU A 618 -39.33 -16.75 7.36
N ILE A 619 -40.25 -16.54 8.31
CA ILE A 619 -40.38 -15.24 9.01
C ILE A 619 -39.12 -14.92 9.81
N THR A 620 -38.49 -15.92 10.42
CA THR A 620 -37.22 -15.72 11.14
C THR A 620 -36.10 -15.23 10.21
N TRP A 621 -36.07 -15.69 8.96
CA TRP A 621 -35.12 -15.19 7.96
C TRP A 621 -35.45 -13.76 7.50
N GLU A 622 -36.72 -13.37 7.41
CA GLU A 622 -37.11 -11.98 7.15
C GLU A 622 -36.72 -11.02 8.29
N ILE A 623 -36.85 -11.48 9.54
CA ILE A 623 -36.36 -10.74 10.71
C ILE A 623 -34.85 -10.53 10.60
N LEU A 624 -34.10 -11.60 10.28
CA LEU A 624 -32.66 -11.53 10.10
C LEU A 624 -32.27 -10.55 8.97
N HIS A 625 -32.98 -10.58 7.85
CA HIS A 625 -32.76 -9.66 6.74
C HIS A 625 -32.92 -8.19 7.15
N THR A 626 -33.98 -7.89 7.91
CA THR A 626 -34.27 -6.54 8.42
C THR A 626 -33.19 -6.06 9.39
N GLN A 627 -32.72 -6.94 10.27
CA GLN A 627 -31.65 -6.63 11.23
C GLN A 627 -30.28 -6.44 10.55
N ILE A 628 -30.00 -7.19 9.48
CA ILE A 628 -28.80 -6.95 8.66
C ILE A 628 -28.87 -5.56 8.01
N ALA A 629 -30.03 -5.16 7.46
CA ALA A 629 -30.22 -3.83 6.88
C ALA A 629 -29.97 -2.72 7.92
N GLN A 630 -30.60 -2.84 9.10
CA GLN A 630 -30.37 -1.91 10.22
C GLN A 630 -28.88 -1.79 10.56
N CYS A 631 -28.19 -2.91 10.72
CA CYS A 631 -26.78 -2.91 11.09
C CYS A 631 -25.86 -2.29 10.01
N LEU A 632 -26.22 -2.42 8.72
CA LEU A 632 -25.44 -1.85 7.61
C LEU A 632 -25.66 -0.33 7.44
N GLU A 633 -26.84 0.19 7.80
CA GLU A 633 -27.15 1.61 7.82
C GLU A 633 -26.59 2.30 9.07
N GLU A 634 -26.74 1.67 10.24
CA GLU A 634 -26.28 2.17 11.54
C GLU A 634 -24.86 1.68 11.93
N TRP A 635 -23.99 1.42 10.93
CA TRP A 635 -22.70 0.74 11.14
C TRP A 635 -21.81 1.41 12.20
N HIS A 636 -21.83 2.74 12.30
CA HIS A 636 -21.03 3.53 13.25
C HIS A 636 -21.52 3.47 14.70
N GLN A 637 -22.82 3.20 14.91
CA GLN A 637 -23.45 3.29 16.24
C GLN A 637 -23.43 1.97 17.02
N LYS A 638 -23.17 0.83 16.34
CA LYS A 638 -23.12 -0.53 16.93
C LYS A 638 -24.34 -0.86 17.81
N THR A 639 -25.54 -0.54 17.33
CA THR A 639 -26.82 -0.68 18.06
C THR A 639 -27.21 -2.13 18.36
N LEU A 640 -26.77 -3.09 17.53
CA LEU A 640 -27.07 -4.52 17.65
C LEU A 640 -25.85 -5.32 18.10
N ASP A 641 -26.08 -6.40 18.85
CA ASP A 641 -25.05 -7.38 19.15
C ASP A 641 -24.60 -8.12 17.88
N GLN A 642 -23.40 -7.76 17.41
CA GLN A 642 -22.80 -8.27 16.19
C GLN A 642 -22.47 -9.76 16.28
N GLN A 643 -22.15 -10.30 17.47
CA GLN A 643 -21.81 -11.70 17.64
C GLN A 643 -23.04 -12.60 17.50
N SER A 644 -24.15 -12.25 18.15
CA SER A 644 -25.42 -12.98 17.95
C SER A 644 -25.95 -12.84 16.53
N LEU A 645 -25.73 -11.70 15.86
CA LEU A 645 -26.07 -11.53 14.46
C LEU A 645 -25.22 -12.44 13.55
N ALA A 646 -23.91 -12.52 13.77
CA ALA A 646 -23.02 -13.43 13.05
C ALA A 646 -23.46 -14.90 13.21
N SER A 647 -23.78 -15.33 14.43
CA SER A 647 -24.28 -16.68 14.70
C SER A 647 -25.55 -17.00 13.92
N ARG A 648 -26.51 -16.07 13.88
CA ARG A 648 -27.75 -16.22 13.11
C ARG A 648 -27.51 -16.24 11.59
N CYS A 649 -26.54 -15.47 11.09
CA CYS A 649 -26.10 -15.56 9.69
C CYS A 649 -25.54 -16.94 9.36
N LYS A 650 -24.66 -17.50 10.21
CA LYS A 650 -24.11 -18.86 10.06
C LYS A 650 -25.23 -19.92 10.04
N GLN A 651 -26.20 -19.80 10.97
CA GLN A 651 -27.37 -20.70 11.01
C GLN A 651 -28.23 -20.60 9.74
N CYS A 652 -28.47 -19.39 9.22
CA CYS A 652 -29.24 -19.19 7.99
C CYS A 652 -28.54 -19.81 6.77
N LEU A 653 -27.22 -19.66 6.67
CA LEU A 653 -26.43 -20.23 5.57
C LEU A 653 -26.35 -21.76 5.66
N GLY A 654 -26.34 -22.33 6.87
CA GLY A 654 -26.42 -23.78 7.08
C GLY A 654 -27.74 -24.40 6.60
N ALA A 655 -28.81 -23.61 6.46
CA ALA A 655 -30.12 -24.06 6.01
C ALA A 655 -30.29 -24.10 4.48
N LEU A 656 -29.22 -23.88 3.71
CA LEU A 656 -29.26 -23.94 2.24
C LEU A 656 -29.60 -25.34 1.70
N SER A 657 -29.37 -26.40 2.48
CA SER A 657 -29.68 -27.80 2.12
C SER A 657 -31.13 -28.22 2.43
N ASP A 658 -31.94 -27.33 2.98
CA ASP A 658 -33.32 -27.64 3.35
C ASP A 658 -34.25 -27.78 2.13
N THR A 659 -35.42 -28.39 2.34
CA THR A 659 -36.46 -28.55 1.32
C THR A 659 -36.96 -27.21 0.75
N VAL A 660 -36.96 -26.15 1.57
CA VAL A 660 -37.27 -24.77 1.16
C VAL A 660 -36.13 -23.86 1.61
N PRO A 661 -35.22 -23.47 0.71
CA PRO A 661 -34.07 -22.64 1.07
C PRO A 661 -34.46 -21.18 1.31
N PRO A 662 -33.63 -20.42 2.06
CA PRO A 662 -33.81 -18.98 2.21
C PRO A 662 -33.71 -18.23 0.87
N ARG A 663 -34.36 -17.07 0.79
CA ARG A 663 -34.31 -16.22 -0.41
C ARG A 663 -32.88 -15.80 -0.72
N ILE A 664 -32.52 -15.74 -2.00
CA ILE A 664 -31.16 -15.42 -2.43
C ILE A 664 -30.66 -14.07 -1.90
N GLU A 665 -31.55 -13.08 -1.75
CA GLU A 665 -31.22 -11.77 -1.15
C GLU A 665 -30.78 -11.88 0.31
N ILE A 666 -31.42 -12.77 1.08
CA ILE A 666 -31.08 -13.02 2.49
C ILE A 666 -29.74 -13.73 2.56
N VAL A 667 -29.53 -14.75 1.72
CA VAL A 667 -28.28 -15.50 1.62
C VAL A 667 -27.10 -14.57 1.30
N ASN A 668 -27.25 -13.72 0.29
CA ASN A 668 -26.22 -12.74 -0.09
C ASN A 668 -25.92 -11.76 1.05
N ASN A 669 -26.95 -11.23 1.72
CA ASN A 669 -26.78 -10.30 2.84
C ASN A 669 -26.11 -10.95 4.05
N CYS A 670 -26.45 -12.20 4.38
CA CYS A 670 -25.78 -12.99 5.41
C CYS A 670 -24.29 -13.18 5.09
N ALA A 671 -23.96 -13.52 3.84
CA ALA A 671 -22.58 -13.75 3.42
C ALA A 671 -21.74 -12.45 3.47
N VAL A 672 -22.29 -11.33 2.97
CA VAL A 672 -21.62 -10.01 3.05
C VAL A 672 -21.49 -9.54 4.50
N MET A 673 -22.47 -9.79 5.36
CA MET A 673 -22.37 -9.45 6.77
C MET A 673 -21.25 -10.24 7.47
N LEU A 674 -21.11 -11.55 7.22
CA LEU A 674 -19.99 -12.33 7.75
C LEU A 674 -18.62 -11.82 7.25
N LEU A 675 -18.55 -11.42 5.98
CA LEU A 675 -17.35 -10.79 5.41
C LEU A 675 -17.02 -9.47 6.14
N ASN A 676 -18.03 -8.64 6.45
CA ASN A 676 -17.87 -7.39 7.17
C ASN A 676 -17.43 -7.59 8.63
N LEU A 677 -17.84 -8.69 9.26
CA LEU A 677 -17.48 -9.06 10.63
C LEU A 677 -16.18 -9.88 10.72
N SER A 678 -15.42 -9.99 9.63
CA SER A 678 -14.15 -10.74 9.54
C SER A 678 -14.28 -12.24 9.85
N GLU A 679 -15.48 -12.80 9.67
CA GLU A 679 -15.78 -14.21 9.89
C GLU A 679 -15.68 -14.98 8.57
N PHE A 680 -14.44 -15.22 8.11
CA PHE A 680 -14.18 -15.77 6.77
C PHE A 680 -14.40 -17.29 6.66
N GLN A 681 -14.13 -18.05 7.73
CA GLN A 681 -14.19 -19.53 7.72
C GLN A 681 -15.53 -20.09 7.25
N PRO A 682 -16.70 -19.63 7.76
CA PRO A 682 -18.00 -20.18 7.37
C PRO A 682 -18.31 -20.00 5.88
N LEU A 683 -17.75 -18.98 5.24
CA LEU A 683 -17.98 -18.69 3.81
C LEU A 683 -17.33 -19.73 2.89
N MET A 684 -16.26 -20.38 3.34
CA MET A 684 -15.53 -21.38 2.56
C MET A 684 -16.28 -22.70 2.39
N PHE A 685 -17.22 -22.99 3.28
CA PHE A 685 -18.00 -24.24 3.27
C PHE A 685 -19.32 -24.13 2.49
N LEU A 686 -19.64 -22.96 1.92
CA LEU A 686 -20.86 -22.76 1.14
C LEU A 686 -20.74 -23.38 -0.25
N ASP A 687 -21.88 -23.86 -0.78
CA ASP A 687 -21.94 -24.52 -2.09
C ASP A 687 -21.47 -23.57 -3.22
N LYS A 688 -20.45 -24.01 -3.97
CA LYS A 688 -19.85 -23.28 -5.09
C LYS A 688 -20.80 -23.13 -6.29
N ARG A 689 -21.98 -23.75 -6.26
CA ARG A 689 -22.99 -23.66 -7.34
C ARG A 689 -23.79 -22.36 -7.32
N LEU A 690 -23.65 -21.52 -6.30
CA LEU A 690 -24.36 -20.24 -6.19
C LEU A 690 -23.51 -19.07 -6.72
N PRO A 691 -23.71 -18.62 -7.97
CA PRO A 691 -22.84 -17.63 -8.61
C PRO A 691 -22.86 -16.26 -7.90
N GLN A 692 -23.92 -15.94 -7.16
CA GLN A 692 -24.02 -14.68 -6.41
C GLN A 692 -23.08 -14.63 -5.19
N LEU A 693 -22.63 -15.79 -4.70
CA LEU A 693 -21.73 -15.90 -3.54
C LEU A 693 -20.26 -16.00 -3.93
N GLU A 694 -19.95 -16.29 -5.20
CA GLU A 694 -18.58 -16.48 -5.71
C GLU A 694 -17.69 -15.28 -5.37
N LEU A 695 -18.21 -14.05 -5.51
CA LEU A 695 -17.46 -12.85 -5.19
C LEU A 695 -17.12 -12.77 -3.70
N THR A 696 -18.11 -12.96 -2.83
CA THR A 696 -17.92 -12.94 -1.37
C THR A 696 -16.97 -14.04 -0.90
N GLN A 697 -17.07 -15.25 -1.49
CA GLN A 697 -16.18 -16.38 -1.20
C GLN A 697 -14.75 -16.11 -1.67
N ALA A 698 -14.56 -15.54 -2.86
CA ALA A 698 -13.24 -15.24 -3.40
C ALA A 698 -12.51 -14.15 -2.61
N PHE A 699 -13.24 -13.14 -2.13
CA PHE A 699 -12.67 -12.16 -1.20
C PHE A 699 -12.31 -12.82 0.14
N ALA A 700 -13.20 -13.62 0.72
CA ALA A 700 -12.92 -14.34 1.97
C ALA A 700 -11.70 -15.28 1.85
N SER A 701 -11.58 -16.03 0.76
CA SER A 701 -10.44 -16.91 0.50
C SER A 701 -9.13 -16.13 0.36
N THR A 702 -9.18 -14.99 -0.32
CA THR A 702 -8.03 -14.09 -0.47
C THR A 702 -7.54 -13.60 0.90
N PHE A 703 -8.42 -13.13 1.79
CA PHE A 703 -8.02 -12.68 3.13
C PHE A 703 -7.49 -13.83 4.01
N MET A 704 -8.13 -14.98 3.94
CA MET A 704 -7.66 -16.20 4.63
C MET A 704 -6.27 -16.66 4.18
N GLU A 705 -5.97 -16.57 2.89
CA GLU A 705 -4.64 -16.87 2.37
C GLU A 705 -3.62 -15.78 2.74
N MET A 706 -4.03 -14.51 2.77
CA MET A 706 -3.18 -13.41 3.20
C MET A 706 -2.79 -13.55 4.67
N GLU A 707 -3.70 -13.96 5.56
CA GLU A 707 -3.42 -14.19 6.98
C GLU A 707 -2.45 -15.35 7.22
N LYS A 708 -2.52 -16.40 6.38
CA LYS A 708 -1.66 -17.60 6.52
C LYS A 708 -0.25 -17.41 5.97
N MET A 709 -0.01 -16.41 5.14
CA MET A 709 1.23 -16.29 4.37
C MET A 709 2.18 -15.22 4.94
N LYS A 710 3.34 -15.66 5.42
CA LYS A 710 4.52 -14.79 5.62
C LYS A 710 5.29 -14.64 4.29
N GLY A 711 4.72 -13.91 3.31
CA GLY A 711 5.43 -13.57 2.07
C GLY A 711 4.54 -13.38 0.83
N PRO A 712 5.10 -12.87 -0.29
CA PRO A 712 4.32 -12.42 -1.44
C PRO A 712 4.21 -13.53 -2.48
N LYS A 713 3.28 -14.47 -2.28
CA LYS A 713 2.73 -15.26 -3.38
C LYS A 713 1.44 -14.60 -3.88
N LYS A 714 1.02 -14.87 -5.11
CA LYS A 714 -0.17 -14.25 -5.73
C LYS A 714 -1.45 -14.75 -5.03
N VAL A 715 -1.92 -14.02 -4.03
CA VAL A 715 -3.05 -14.42 -3.17
C VAL A 715 -4.42 -14.15 -3.81
N CYS A 716 -4.48 -13.27 -4.82
CA CYS A 716 -5.75 -12.69 -5.29
C CYS A 716 -6.27 -13.25 -6.62
N ARG A 717 -5.81 -14.42 -7.10
CA ARG A 717 -6.07 -14.85 -8.48
C ARG A 717 -7.56 -15.04 -8.78
N ASP A 718 -8.28 -15.74 -7.93
CA ASP A 718 -9.68 -16.09 -8.18
C ASP A 718 -10.58 -14.84 -8.08
N ALA A 719 -10.36 -13.99 -7.07
CA ALA A 719 -11.05 -12.71 -6.93
C ALA A 719 -10.77 -11.78 -8.13
N TRP A 720 -9.51 -11.74 -8.61
CA TRP A 720 -9.12 -10.98 -9.78
C TRP A 720 -9.80 -11.47 -11.07
N GLU A 721 -9.79 -12.78 -11.31
CA GLU A 721 -10.42 -13.38 -12.50
C GLU A 721 -11.94 -13.15 -12.49
N LEU A 722 -12.61 -13.28 -11.34
CA LEU A 722 -14.03 -12.98 -11.18
C LEU A 722 -14.33 -11.50 -11.44
N MET A 723 -13.60 -10.58 -10.81
CA MET A 723 -13.78 -9.15 -11.03
C MET A 723 -13.55 -8.75 -12.48
N LEU A 724 -12.51 -9.27 -13.11
CA LEU A 724 -12.20 -9.02 -14.52
C LEU A 724 -13.30 -9.57 -15.44
N SER A 725 -13.88 -10.74 -15.11
CA SER A 725 -14.95 -11.35 -15.91
C SER A 725 -16.22 -10.50 -15.96
N MET A 726 -16.50 -9.70 -14.91
CA MET A 726 -17.67 -8.82 -14.84
C MET A 726 -17.61 -7.64 -15.83
N PHE A 727 -16.46 -7.38 -16.46
CA PHE A 727 -16.24 -6.30 -17.43
C PHE A 727 -16.06 -6.78 -18.88
N LEU A 728 -16.23 -8.08 -19.16
CA LEU A 728 -16.16 -8.62 -20.53
C LEU A 728 -17.32 -8.11 -21.40
N SER A 729 -17.00 -7.56 -22.58
CA SER A 729 -17.97 -7.04 -23.56
C SER A 729 -18.52 -8.10 -24.51
N VAL A 730 -17.85 -9.25 -24.62
CA VAL A 730 -18.27 -10.37 -25.46
C VAL A 730 -18.64 -11.55 -24.57
N PRO A 731 -19.91 -11.99 -24.52
CA PRO A 731 -20.26 -13.20 -23.80
C PRO A 731 -19.57 -14.38 -24.50
N LYS A 732 -18.55 -14.96 -23.85
CA LYS A 732 -18.10 -16.30 -24.23
C LYS A 732 -19.30 -17.22 -24.01
N ARG A 733 -19.62 -18.07 -25.00
CA ARG A 733 -20.60 -19.16 -24.91
C ARG A 733 -20.21 -20.12 -23.78
N VAL A 734 -20.48 -19.75 -22.53
CA VAL A 734 -20.36 -20.58 -21.35
C VAL A 734 -21.70 -20.44 -20.60
N GLY A 735 -22.66 -21.28 -20.99
CA GLY A 735 -23.94 -21.46 -20.31
C GLY A 735 -24.97 -20.32 -20.47
N PRO A 736 -26.29 -20.60 -20.36
CA PRO A 736 -27.34 -19.67 -20.77
C PRO A 736 -27.72 -18.58 -19.74
N ASN A 737 -26.96 -18.34 -18.66
CA ASN A 737 -27.51 -17.64 -17.48
C ASN A 737 -26.65 -16.55 -16.83
N ILE A 738 -25.67 -15.94 -17.50
CA ILE A 738 -24.90 -14.83 -16.91
C ILE A 738 -25.37 -13.49 -17.52
N PRO A 739 -26.30 -12.75 -16.88
CA PRO A 739 -26.60 -11.38 -17.28
C PRO A 739 -25.36 -10.49 -17.07
N ALA A 740 -25.27 -9.39 -17.81
CA ALA A 740 -24.17 -8.43 -17.72
C ALA A 740 -23.92 -7.99 -16.25
N CYS A 741 -22.81 -8.46 -15.67
CA CYS A 741 -22.56 -8.55 -14.23
C CYS A 741 -22.07 -7.24 -13.57
N GLY A 742 -22.27 -6.08 -14.22
CA GLY A 742 -21.83 -4.79 -13.66
C GLY A 742 -22.63 -4.34 -12.43
N THR A 743 -23.90 -4.73 -12.34
CA THR A 743 -24.83 -4.33 -11.26
C THR A 743 -24.62 -5.11 -9.97
N SER A 744 -24.21 -6.38 -10.05
CA SER A 744 -23.93 -7.23 -8.88
C SER A 744 -22.70 -6.75 -8.11
N LEU A 745 -21.64 -6.31 -8.81
CA LEU A 745 -20.46 -5.71 -8.18
C LEU A 745 -20.81 -4.42 -7.45
N GLN A 746 -21.64 -3.55 -8.06
CA GLN A 746 -22.08 -2.31 -7.42
C GLN A 746 -22.88 -2.60 -6.14
N GLN A 747 -23.81 -3.56 -6.17
CA GLN A 747 -24.59 -3.97 -4.99
C GLN A 747 -23.71 -4.56 -3.88
N PHE A 748 -22.68 -5.33 -4.24
CA PHE A 748 -21.69 -5.83 -3.29
C PHE A 748 -20.92 -4.68 -2.64
N LEU A 749 -20.32 -3.78 -3.44
CA LEU A 749 -19.52 -2.66 -2.93
C LEU A 749 -20.33 -1.71 -2.04
N GLN A 750 -21.61 -1.49 -2.34
CA GLN A 750 -22.50 -0.66 -1.52
C GLN A 750 -22.75 -1.23 -0.11
N ARG A 751 -22.55 -2.54 0.10
CA ARG A 751 -22.81 -3.24 1.37
C ARG A 751 -21.55 -3.67 2.11
N VAL A 752 -20.38 -3.60 1.48
CA VAL A 752 -19.10 -3.84 2.17
C VAL A 752 -18.79 -2.66 3.10
N ARG A 753 -18.38 -2.98 4.33
CA ARG A 753 -17.94 -2.03 5.37
C ARG A 753 -16.54 -2.32 5.89
N HIS A 754 -15.99 -3.51 5.59
CA HIS A 754 -14.63 -3.87 5.98
C HIS A 754 -13.59 -3.10 5.15
N GLN A 755 -12.80 -2.26 5.82
CA GLN A 755 -11.84 -1.34 5.18
C GLN A 755 -10.87 -2.06 4.23
N SER A 756 -10.26 -3.17 4.67
CA SER A 756 -9.29 -3.92 3.85
C SER A 756 -9.94 -4.56 2.62
N VAL A 757 -11.14 -5.13 2.74
CA VAL A 757 -11.87 -5.75 1.61
C VAL A 757 -12.22 -4.68 0.58
N PHE A 758 -12.72 -3.53 1.04
CA PHE A 758 -13.04 -2.41 0.18
C PHE A 758 -11.79 -1.83 -0.51
N GLY A 759 -10.69 -1.65 0.25
CA GLY A 759 -9.40 -1.19 -0.28
C GLY A 759 -8.80 -2.13 -1.32
N LEU A 760 -8.92 -3.45 -1.12
CA LEU A 760 -8.50 -4.46 -2.09
C LEU A 760 -9.35 -4.38 -3.37
N ALA A 761 -10.68 -4.28 -3.24
CA ALA A 761 -11.58 -4.15 -4.39
C ALA A 761 -11.29 -2.89 -5.22
N ILE A 762 -11.04 -1.75 -4.57
CA ILE A 762 -10.64 -0.50 -5.25
C ILE A 762 -9.28 -0.67 -5.93
N SER A 763 -8.31 -1.31 -5.27
CA SER A 763 -6.99 -1.57 -5.86
C SER A 763 -7.11 -2.42 -7.12
N MET A 764 -7.96 -3.47 -7.08
CA MET A 764 -8.24 -4.29 -8.26
C MET A 764 -8.89 -3.49 -9.39
N LEU A 765 -9.90 -2.67 -9.08
CA LEU A 765 -10.55 -1.80 -10.07
C LEU A 765 -9.59 -0.77 -10.67
N GLY A 766 -8.71 -0.18 -9.85
CA GLY A 766 -7.65 0.73 -10.30
C GLY A 766 -6.69 0.05 -11.26
N LYS A 767 -6.23 -1.15 -10.92
CA LYS A 767 -5.33 -1.94 -11.77
C LYS A 767 -6.00 -2.38 -13.08
N ILE A 768 -7.26 -2.83 -13.03
CA ILE A 768 -8.04 -3.14 -14.25
C ILE A 768 -8.16 -1.90 -15.13
N HIS A 769 -8.44 -0.73 -14.53
CA HIS A 769 -8.54 0.53 -15.26
C HIS A 769 -7.22 0.91 -15.95
N ASN A 770 -6.09 0.79 -15.26
CA ASN A 770 -4.76 1.12 -15.78
C ASN A 770 -4.37 0.18 -16.93
N ILE A 771 -4.55 -1.14 -16.76
CA ILE A 771 -4.32 -2.15 -17.81
C ILE A 771 -5.17 -1.87 -19.05
N LEU A 772 -6.43 -1.44 -18.88
CA LEU A 772 -7.31 -1.13 -20.00
C LEU A 772 -6.95 0.17 -20.73
N LYS A 773 -6.18 1.08 -20.10
CA LYS A 773 -5.79 2.38 -20.64
C LYS A 773 -4.37 2.45 -21.20
N ASP A 774 -3.53 1.42 -21.01
CA ASP A 774 -2.08 1.46 -21.34
C ASP A 774 -1.35 2.65 -20.68
N ASP A 775 -1.80 3.05 -19.49
CA ASP A 775 -1.22 4.17 -18.74
C ASP A 775 -0.54 3.60 -17.49
N ALA A 776 0.79 3.42 -17.56
CA ALA A 776 1.63 2.86 -16.50
C ALA A 776 1.88 3.85 -15.34
N ASN A 777 1.47 5.11 -15.48
CA ASN A 777 1.89 6.20 -14.59
C ASN A 777 0.92 6.47 -13.42
N HIS A 778 -0.16 5.69 -13.27
CA HIS A 778 -1.20 5.91 -12.25
C HIS A 778 -1.46 4.69 -11.34
N ASP A 779 -0.41 3.93 -11.00
CA ASP A 779 -0.56 2.88 -9.99
C ASP A 779 -0.80 3.51 -8.60
N LEU A 780 -2.04 3.36 -8.11
CA LEU A 780 -2.38 3.64 -6.72
C LEU A 780 -1.58 2.66 -5.84
N ASN A 781 -0.52 3.16 -5.21
CA ASN A 781 0.25 2.45 -4.20
C ASN A 781 -0.57 2.27 -2.92
N LEU A 782 -1.48 1.30 -2.93
CA LEU A 782 -1.99 0.67 -1.72
C LEU A 782 -1.09 -0.55 -1.43
N PRO A 783 -0.73 -0.83 -0.16
CA PRO A 783 0.11 -1.97 0.22
C PRO A 783 -0.37 -3.33 -0.33
N LEU A 784 -1.67 -3.43 -0.63
CA LEU A 784 -2.37 -4.62 -1.13
C LEU A 784 -2.34 -4.78 -2.66
N ALA A 785 -1.95 -3.75 -3.43
CA ALA A 785 -1.98 -3.76 -4.90
C ALA A 785 -0.93 -4.72 -5.52
N THR A 786 0.15 -5.00 -4.78
CA THR A 786 1.23 -5.93 -5.18
C THR A 786 0.77 -7.40 -5.20
N ALA A 787 -0.34 -7.74 -4.52
CA ALA A 787 -0.88 -9.10 -4.48
C ALA A 787 -1.72 -9.50 -5.72
N CYS A 788 -2.06 -8.53 -6.59
CA CYS A 788 -2.95 -8.73 -7.74
C CYS A 788 -2.19 -9.09 -9.03
N VAL A 789 -2.78 -9.93 -9.88
CA VAL A 789 -2.17 -10.43 -11.15
C VAL A 789 -1.84 -9.28 -12.12
N ALA A 790 -0.69 -9.36 -12.80
CA ALA A 790 -0.12 -8.28 -13.62
C ALA A 790 -0.55 -8.27 -15.11
N TYR A 791 -1.48 -9.13 -15.53
CA TYR A 791 -1.88 -9.21 -16.94
C TYR A 791 -3.38 -9.52 -17.10
N ALA A 792 -3.99 -8.98 -18.16
CA ALA A 792 -5.32 -9.35 -18.63
C ALA A 792 -5.21 -10.14 -19.95
N ARG A 793 -5.94 -11.25 -20.09
CA ARG A 793 -5.99 -11.99 -21.37
C ARG A 793 -7.05 -11.36 -22.27
N ARG A 794 -6.66 -10.92 -23.49
CA ARG A 794 -7.53 -10.31 -24.52
C ARG A 794 -8.09 -8.94 -24.16
N CYS A 795 -7.23 -7.92 -24.07
CA CYS A 795 -7.61 -6.53 -23.76
C CYS A 795 -8.72 -5.95 -24.66
N SER A 796 -8.87 -6.41 -25.90
CA SER A 796 -9.92 -5.99 -26.85
C SER A 796 -11.33 -6.47 -26.50
N GLY A 797 -11.47 -7.43 -25.58
CA GLY A 797 -12.76 -8.02 -25.17
C GLY A 797 -13.40 -7.39 -23.93
N TYR A 798 -12.87 -6.28 -23.42
CA TYR A 798 -13.34 -5.63 -22.19
C TYR A 798 -13.94 -4.25 -22.46
N SER A 799 -15.04 -3.90 -21.78
CA SER A 799 -15.68 -2.59 -21.94
C SER A 799 -15.08 -1.55 -21.00
N ARG A 800 -14.50 -0.48 -21.58
CA ARG A 800 -13.83 0.61 -20.84
C ARG A 800 -14.79 1.52 -20.06
N LYS A 801 -15.99 1.80 -20.61
CA LYS A 801 -16.97 2.71 -19.99
C LYS A 801 -17.49 2.20 -18.64
N PRO A 802 -17.97 0.95 -18.49
CA PRO A 802 -18.48 0.42 -17.22
C PRO A 802 -17.45 0.47 -16.08
N CYS A 803 -16.19 0.12 -16.34
CA CYS A 803 -15.11 0.18 -15.34
C CYS A 803 -14.88 1.61 -14.82
N SER A 804 -14.90 2.61 -15.70
CA SER A 804 -14.79 4.01 -15.27
C SER A 804 -16.02 4.52 -14.50
N PHE A 805 -17.22 4.04 -14.85
CA PHE A 805 -18.46 4.41 -14.17
C PHE A 805 -18.62 3.75 -12.81
N THR A 806 -18.15 2.53 -12.60
CA THR A 806 -18.16 1.88 -11.28
C THR A 806 -17.11 2.45 -10.32
N ARG A 807 -15.97 2.93 -10.84
CA ARG A 807 -14.91 3.56 -10.01
C ARG A 807 -15.29 4.95 -9.47
N LYS A 808 -16.04 5.76 -10.24
CA LYS A 808 -16.39 7.15 -9.86
C LYS A 808 -17.23 7.27 -8.56
N PRO A 809 -18.32 6.51 -8.35
CA PRO A 809 -19.14 6.61 -7.14
C PRO A 809 -18.53 5.89 -5.92
N SER A 810 -17.51 5.04 -6.09
CA SER A 810 -16.84 4.34 -4.97
C SER A 810 -15.69 5.13 -4.33
N LEU A 811 -15.32 6.27 -4.92
CA LEU A 811 -14.31 7.21 -4.42
C LEU A 811 -14.93 8.42 -3.71
N GLY A 812 -16.26 8.54 -3.74
CA GLY A 812 -17.02 9.63 -3.12
C GLY A 812 -17.45 9.30 -1.70
#